data_AF-A0AA38YY61-F1
#
_entry.id   AF-A0AA38YY61-F1
#
_cell.length_a   1.000
_cell.length_b   1.000
_cell.length_c   1.000
_cell.angle_alpha   90.00
_cell.angle_beta   90.00
_cell.angle_gamma   90.00
#
_symmetry.space_group_name_H-M   'P 1'
#
loop_
_entity.id
_entity.type
_entity.pdbx_description
1 polymer ?
#
loop_
_entity_poly.entity_id
_entity_poly.type
_entity_poly.pdbx_seq_one_letter_code
_entity_poly.pdbx_strand_id
1 'polypeptide(L)'
;MASRSFQYFLVSFLVVLVLSAKPGLGTAVRKVTRCTERERQALLHFKHRLVDDHGLLSSWGDEQDKKDCCRWRGVHCSKRSSHVVKLHLPAPPTEFDGVYQSLRGQISPSLLELEHLTHLDLSFNDFEGIPMPSFLASLTKMQHLNLSHANFTGSLPTQLGNLSNLLSLDLSLNEDLHSGNLEWLSHLSSLRLLDLSHVSMSKATHWSQAINKLPYLIHLNLGDCNLPPLTTPSLSHVNSSAPLAFLDLSDNYDLASSVYPWVFNFSTTLVHLSISKSNLNCLIPDAYGNMISLAYLDLRACALKGEIPESFGNMSSLTYLDLSENQLQGAIPDAFGNMRSLKYLDLSQNQLQGSIPNTVGNLASLERLYLLVNRLRGSIPEAFGNMSSLTYLDLSSNQLQGSVPEAFGSMTSLSELHLSSNRLHGSIPEALGNMSSLKYLDLSSNQLQGSIPDTVGNLPSLERLYLSKNLLQGSIPKAFGNMSALTYLDLSHNQLQGSISDELGNMTSLTELLLSQNQLQGSIPDTVGNMISLEVLYLPDNQLQGSIPDTVGNMISLEVLYLPDNQLQGSIPDTIGSMVSLQVLSLHGNQLSGSIPDTVGNLTFLEELYLDENKLEGEIPKSLGNLCSLQVLDLHGNNLSGQLPQDFLACANDTLERLLLFDNQLRGSVPHFTGFSSLQVLSLRLNQLNGTLPKSIGHLATLAELDIRSNSLQGTISEAHLFHLSELYLLDLSSNSLTFNISLEWVPPFQLASLLLASSKLGPRFPCWLRTQKYLIEIDISNSEISDAIPDWFWNLTSNANTFNISNNQITGTLPNLSSKFDYPLYIDMSSNFLESSIPRLPASLSLLDLSNNKFSGSISTLCAVSSPYLVHLDLSNNSLTGELPECWPHLKNLIVLNLENNQFSGKIPTSLGSLQSIQTLHLRNNNLSGGMPLSLKNCKSLRFIDLGKNRLSGKIPPWIGGSFPRLMVLNLRSNIFSGSICLELCQLKKLQILDLSSNNMSGTIPRCLSNFTAMIEKGSLTIVYNFSLHNSPMWYIHRAYVDSELVKWKGREFEYKNTLGLVKSIDLSSNKLMGEIPKEVTTLLELVSLNFSRNNLTGLIPTTIGQLKSLDVLDLSRNQLIGEIPTSLSEIDRLSTLDLSNNNLSGKIPRGTQLQSFNTSAYEGNPTLCGLPLLKKCQGDRAKEASNTYSHEDNIQQDGNDLWFYVSITFGFIVGFWGVCGTLVLNNSWRYSYFQFLNKIKDWFYVTTIINIARLQRGLQR
;
A
#
# COMPACT_ATOMS: atom_id res chain seq x y z
N MET A 1 16.75 11.45 -58.26
CA MET A 1 17.11 12.13 -59.53
C MET A 1 16.11 11.73 -60.59
N ALA A 2 15.46 12.73 -61.22
CA ALA A 2 14.84 12.73 -62.56
C ALA A 2 14.06 11.45 -62.99
N SER A 3 12.75 11.47 -63.18
CA SER A 3 12.01 12.18 -64.25
C SER A 3 11.12 11.14 -64.96
N ARG A 4 9.86 11.52 -65.23
CA ARG A 4 8.85 10.89 -66.11
C ARG A 4 8.06 9.71 -65.54
N SER A 5 6.83 10.00 -65.14
CA SER A 5 5.63 9.32 -65.68
C SER A 5 4.38 10.18 -65.52
N PHE A 6 4.50 11.39 -66.08
CA PHE A 6 3.38 12.22 -66.51
C PHE A 6 3.13 11.88 -67.99
N GLN A 7 2.60 10.69 -68.34
CA GLN A 7 2.32 10.39 -69.77
C GLN A 7 1.35 9.25 -70.18
N TYR A 8 0.57 8.60 -69.30
CA TYR A 8 -0.38 7.56 -69.78
C TYR A 8 -1.86 7.69 -69.38
N PHE A 9 -2.27 8.75 -68.68
CA PHE A 9 -3.70 9.10 -68.55
C PHE A 9 -4.12 10.33 -69.38
N LEU A 10 -3.26 10.75 -70.32
CA LEU A 10 -3.47 11.89 -71.23
C LEU A 10 -3.76 11.46 -72.68
N VAL A 11 -4.01 10.18 -72.96
CA VAL A 11 -4.25 9.67 -74.34
C VAL A 11 -5.67 9.13 -74.58
N SER A 12 -6.47 8.86 -73.54
CA SER A 12 -7.87 8.42 -73.72
C SER A 12 -8.91 9.54 -73.65
N PHE A 13 -8.53 10.76 -73.28
CA PHE A 13 -9.47 11.89 -73.10
C PHE A 13 -9.23 13.08 -74.05
N LEU A 14 -8.24 13.01 -74.95
CA LEU A 14 -7.89 14.08 -75.90
C LEU A 14 -8.28 13.80 -77.36
N VAL A 15 -9.05 12.73 -77.64
CA VAL A 15 -9.53 12.42 -79.00
C VAL A 15 -10.99 12.84 -79.26
N VAL A 16 -11.73 13.35 -78.27
CA VAL A 16 -13.11 13.87 -78.50
C VAL A 16 -13.21 15.40 -78.40
N LEU A 17 -12.10 16.10 -78.13
CA LEU A 17 -12.10 17.56 -77.90
C LEU A 17 -11.55 18.45 -79.03
N VAL A 18 -11.50 17.97 -80.29
CA VAL A 18 -11.37 18.84 -81.49
C VAL A 18 -12.18 18.31 -82.68
N LEU A 19 -13.48 18.12 -82.50
CA LEU A 19 -14.46 18.22 -83.60
C LEU A 19 -15.72 18.92 -83.09
N SER A 20 -15.65 20.24 -82.90
CA SER A 20 -16.66 21.21 -83.36
C SER A 20 -16.48 22.59 -82.71
N ALA A 21 -15.86 23.51 -83.46
CA ALA A 21 -16.00 24.94 -83.22
C ALA A 21 -17.03 25.53 -84.20
N LYS A 22 -18.25 25.77 -83.68
CA LYS A 22 -19.25 26.83 -84.01
C LYS A 22 -19.74 26.96 -85.48
N PRO A 23 -20.70 27.86 -85.83
CA PRO A 23 -21.84 28.47 -85.10
C PRO A 23 -23.18 28.29 -85.86
N GLY A 24 -24.33 28.61 -85.26
CA GLY A 24 -25.57 28.75 -86.05
C GLY A 24 -26.83 29.02 -85.22
N LEU A 25 -27.40 30.20 -85.40
CA LEU A 25 -28.58 30.75 -84.75
C LEU A 25 -29.83 29.85 -84.84
N GLY A 26 -30.60 29.85 -83.75
CA GLY A 26 -32.00 29.45 -83.72
C GLY A 26 -32.62 29.91 -82.41
N THR A 27 -33.16 31.13 -82.40
CA THR A 27 -33.95 31.68 -81.30
C THR A 27 -35.16 30.80 -81.02
N ALA A 28 -35.09 29.97 -79.97
CA ALA A 28 -36.25 29.35 -79.36
C ALA A 28 -36.45 30.00 -77.98
N VAL A 29 -37.58 30.68 -77.84
CA VAL A 29 -38.06 31.28 -76.60
C VAL A 29 -37.94 30.25 -75.48
N ARG A 30 -37.09 30.52 -74.48
CA ARG A 30 -36.95 29.70 -73.27
C ARG A 30 -38.29 29.74 -72.54
N LYS A 31 -39.06 28.65 -72.62
CA LYS A 31 -40.24 28.44 -71.77
C LYS A 31 -39.74 28.48 -70.33
N VAL A 32 -40.23 29.43 -69.54
CA VAL A 32 -39.86 29.55 -68.11
C VAL A 32 -40.31 28.27 -67.43
N THR A 33 -39.35 27.40 -67.11
CA THR A 33 -39.58 26.16 -66.34
C THR A 33 -39.97 26.54 -64.93
N ARG A 34 -41.26 26.45 -64.62
CA ARG A 34 -41.82 26.56 -63.27
C ARG A 34 -42.50 25.24 -62.96
N CYS A 35 -42.49 24.82 -61.70
CA CYS A 35 -43.32 23.71 -61.28
C CYS A 35 -44.81 24.00 -61.54
N THR A 36 -45.63 22.96 -61.66
CA THR A 36 -47.07 23.16 -61.84
C THR A 36 -47.69 23.73 -60.57
N GLU A 37 -48.76 24.53 -60.72
CA GLU A 37 -49.46 25.09 -59.55
C GLU A 37 -49.99 23.98 -58.62
N ARG A 38 -50.37 22.84 -59.18
CA ARG A 38 -50.81 21.66 -58.41
C ARG A 38 -49.68 21.11 -57.51
N GLU A 39 -48.48 20.91 -58.06
CA GLU A 39 -47.31 20.45 -57.29
C GLU A 39 -46.88 21.50 -56.25
N ARG A 40 -46.95 22.78 -56.59
CA ARG A 40 -46.64 23.89 -55.68
C ARG A 40 -47.57 23.89 -54.47
N GLN A 41 -48.88 23.77 -54.68
CA GLN A 41 -49.87 23.69 -53.61
C GLN A 41 -49.71 22.43 -52.76
N ALA A 42 -49.40 21.29 -53.38
CA ALA A 42 -49.12 20.04 -52.68
C ALA A 42 -47.92 20.17 -51.70
N LEU A 43 -46.86 20.85 -52.13
CA LEU A 43 -45.68 21.14 -51.31
C LEU A 43 -45.97 22.16 -50.20
N LEU A 44 -46.78 23.18 -50.44
CA LEU A 44 -47.19 24.11 -49.37
C LEU A 44 -48.08 23.44 -48.31
N HIS A 45 -48.99 22.56 -48.73
CA HIS A 45 -49.78 21.76 -47.79
C HIS A 45 -48.91 20.78 -47.01
N PHE A 46 -47.88 20.21 -47.64
CA PHE A 46 -46.86 19.40 -46.97
C PHE A 46 -46.12 20.23 -45.91
N LYS A 47 -45.62 21.42 -46.27
CA LYS A 47 -44.98 22.36 -45.33
C LYS A 47 -45.89 22.73 -44.16
N HIS A 48 -47.18 22.96 -44.38
CA HIS A 48 -48.11 23.38 -43.32
C HIS A 48 -48.31 22.34 -42.21
N ARG A 49 -48.07 21.05 -42.50
CA ARG A 49 -48.19 19.96 -41.53
C ARG A 49 -46.89 19.67 -40.78
N LEU A 50 -45.80 20.36 -41.14
CA LEU A 50 -44.50 20.25 -40.50
C LEU A 50 -44.28 21.41 -39.53
N VAL A 51 -43.48 21.14 -38.50
CA VAL A 51 -42.91 22.14 -37.58
C VAL A 51 -41.45 22.34 -37.99
N ASP A 52 -41.08 23.61 -38.25
CA ASP A 52 -39.77 24.01 -38.80
C ASP A 52 -39.15 25.10 -37.91
N ASP A 53 -38.66 24.71 -36.74
CA ASP A 53 -38.11 25.63 -35.74
C ASP A 53 -36.81 26.33 -36.21
N HIS A 54 -36.10 25.71 -37.15
CA HIS A 54 -34.82 26.18 -37.67
C HIS A 54 -34.92 26.88 -39.04
N GLY A 55 -36.14 27.04 -39.57
CA GLY A 55 -36.38 27.76 -40.83
C GLY A 55 -35.80 27.09 -42.08
N LEU A 56 -35.68 25.76 -42.09
CA LEU A 56 -35.19 24.97 -43.23
C LEU A 56 -36.07 25.11 -44.48
N LEU A 57 -37.37 25.31 -44.31
CA LEU A 57 -38.35 25.48 -45.38
C LEU A 57 -38.68 26.96 -45.64
N SER A 58 -37.88 27.91 -45.14
CA SER A 58 -38.07 29.36 -45.30
C SER A 58 -38.15 29.83 -46.77
N SER A 59 -37.47 29.13 -47.69
CA SER A 59 -37.51 29.41 -49.12
C SER A 59 -38.86 29.07 -49.79
N TRP A 60 -39.72 28.29 -49.13
CA TRP A 60 -41.01 27.86 -49.64
C TRP A 60 -42.08 28.90 -49.28
N GLY A 61 -42.83 29.42 -50.26
CA GLY A 61 -43.88 30.39 -49.98
C GLY A 61 -44.71 30.82 -51.18
N ASP A 62 -45.75 31.61 -50.91
CA ASP A 62 -46.66 32.18 -51.92
C ASP A 62 -46.24 33.57 -52.42
N GLU A 63 -45.18 34.13 -51.84
CA GLU A 63 -44.62 35.43 -52.21
C GLU A 63 -44.17 35.43 -53.69
N GLN A 64 -44.25 36.58 -54.34
CA GLN A 64 -44.10 36.70 -55.79
C GLN A 64 -42.72 36.25 -56.30
N ASP A 65 -41.68 36.42 -55.48
CA ASP A 65 -40.30 35.96 -55.70
C ASP A 65 -40.09 34.47 -55.39
N LYS A 66 -41.01 33.84 -54.64
CA LYS A 66 -40.98 32.41 -54.23
C LYS A 66 -41.93 31.52 -55.02
N LYS A 67 -42.64 32.05 -56.03
CA LYS A 67 -43.63 31.29 -56.84
C LYS A 67 -43.07 30.09 -57.61
N ASP A 68 -41.77 30.05 -57.88
CA ASP A 68 -41.13 28.93 -58.57
C ASP A 68 -40.61 27.89 -57.57
N CYS A 69 -41.42 26.86 -57.29
CA CYS A 69 -41.04 25.83 -56.32
C CYS A 69 -39.88 24.94 -56.76
N CYS A 70 -39.49 24.97 -58.04
CA CYS A 70 -38.26 24.31 -58.49
C CYS A 70 -36.98 24.99 -57.98
N ARG A 71 -37.09 26.17 -57.34
CA ARG A 71 -35.98 26.88 -56.69
C ARG A 71 -36.00 26.74 -55.17
N TRP A 72 -36.98 26.03 -54.61
CA TRP A 72 -37.08 25.83 -53.18
C TRP A 72 -36.02 24.85 -52.69
N ARG A 73 -35.50 25.10 -51.48
CA ARG A 73 -34.55 24.19 -50.82
C ARG A 73 -35.14 22.79 -50.77
N GLY A 74 -34.37 21.82 -51.25
CA GLY A 74 -34.73 20.40 -51.26
C GLY A 74 -35.65 19.95 -52.40
N VAL A 75 -36.28 20.87 -53.15
CA VAL A 75 -37.17 20.52 -54.27
C VAL A 75 -36.40 20.51 -55.58
N HIS A 76 -36.49 19.40 -56.32
CA HIS A 76 -35.78 19.22 -57.58
C HIS A 76 -36.76 18.82 -58.68
N CYS A 77 -36.77 19.62 -59.75
CA CYS A 77 -37.63 19.40 -60.91
C CYS A 77 -36.88 18.77 -62.10
N SER A 78 -37.61 18.02 -62.91
CA SER A 78 -37.12 17.47 -64.18
C SER A 78 -36.73 18.58 -65.16
N LYS A 79 -35.49 18.54 -65.66
CA LYS A 79 -35.01 19.46 -66.69
C LYS A 79 -35.79 19.36 -68.02
N ARG A 80 -36.56 18.28 -68.22
CA ARG A 80 -37.35 18.02 -69.44
C ARG A 80 -38.83 18.36 -69.27
N SER A 81 -39.43 18.01 -68.14
CA SER A 81 -40.87 18.13 -67.92
C SER A 81 -41.27 19.21 -66.91
N SER A 82 -40.31 19.81 -66.19
CA SER A 82 -40.52 20.79 -65.10
C SER A 82 -41.32 20.29 -63.89
N HIS A 83 -41.71 19.01 -63.87
CA HIS A 83 -42.36 18.36 -62.74
C HIS A 83 -41.39 18.05 -61.60
N VAL A 84 -41.89 18.02 -60.37
CA VAL A 84 -41.11 17.68 -59.17
C VAL A 84 -40.80 16.19 -59.21
N VAL A 85 -39.51 15.84 -59.17
CA VAL A 85 -39.03 14.45 -59.26
C VAL A 85 -38.23 14.01 -58.04
N LYS A 86 -37.64 14.94 -57.29
CA LYS A 86 -36.90 14.64 -56.06
C LYS A 86 -37.23 15.65 -54.97
N LEU A 87 -37.55 15.14 -53.79
CA LEU A 87 -37.67 15.90 -52.54
C LEU A 87 -36.60 15.41 -51.58
N HIS A 88 -35.68 16.29 -51.19
CA HIS A 88 -34.49 15.97 -50.40
C HIS A 88 -34.36 16.98 -49.26
N LEU A 89 -34.81 16.56 -48.08
CA LEU A 89 -34.90 17.36 -46.87
C LEU A 89 -34.27 16.63 -45.67
N PRO A 90 -33.00 16.19 -45.74
CA PRO A 90 -32.32 15.70 -44.56
C PRO A 90 -32.07 16.85 -43.56
N ALA A 91 -32.13 16.55 -42.27
CA ALA A 91 -31.79 17.54 -41.24
C ALA A 91 -30.26 17.77 -41.18
N PRO A 92 -29.78 19.02 -41.19
CA PRO A 92 -28.35 19.31 -41.03
C PRO A 92 -27.93 19.18 -39.55
N PRO A 93 -26.68 18.77 -39.27
CA PRO A 93 -26.14 18.75 -37.92
C PRO A 93 -25.99 20.17 -37.35
N THR A 94 -26.06 20.30 -36.02
CA THR A 94 -25.74 21.54 -35.30
C THR A 94 -24.25 21.60 -34.92
N GLU A 95 -23.81 22.69 -34.27
CA GLU A 95 -22.44 22.79 -33.72
C GLU A 95 -22.17 21.78 -32.59
N PHE A 96 -23.23 21.18 -32.01
CA PHE A 96 -23.14 20.13 -31.02
C PHE A 96 -23.26 18.77 -31.69
N ASP A 97 -22.28 17.90 -31.43
CA ASP A 97 -22.24 16.56 -31.98
C ASP A 97 -23.50 15.77 -31.57
N GLY A 98 -24.14 15.09 -32.52
CA GLY A 98 -25.36 14.30 -32.30
C GLY A 98 -26.70 15.06 -32.25
N VAL A 99 -26.73 16.40 -32.38
CA VAL A 99 -28.00 17.17 -32.44
C VAL A 99 -28.25 17.72 -33.84
N TYR A 100 -29.41 17.43 -34.42
CA TYR A 100 -29.81 17.84 -35.77
C TYR A 100 -30.87 18.96 -35.74
N GLN A 101 -30.84 19.83 -36.75
CA GLN A 101 -31.89 20.83 -36.97
C GLN A 101 -33.10 20.17 -37.63
N SER A 102 -33.83 19.35 -36.88
CA SER A 102 -34.85 18.46 -37.43
C SER A 102 -36.16 19.19 -37.82
N LEU A 103 -36.80 18.69 -38.87
CA LEU A 103 -38.23 18.93 -39.12
C LEU A 103 -39.03 17.98 -38.23
N ARG A 104 -40.11 18.51 -37.64
CA ARG A 104 -41.03 17.75 -36.77
C ARG A 104 -42.46 17.77 -37.33
N GLY A 105 -43.38 17.07 -36.69
CA GLY A 105 -44.80 17.04 -37.09
C GLY A 105 -45.17 15.91 -38.06
N GLN A 106 -46.16 16.11 -38.92
CA GLN A 106 -46.78 15.02 -39.70
C GLN A 106 -46.45 15.08 -41.20
N ILE A 107 -46.04 13.94 -41.76
CA ILE A 107 -45.89 13.78 -43.21
C ILE A 107 -47.27 13.72 -43.87
N SER A 108 -47.56 14.70 -44.72
CA SER A 108 -48.88 14.90 -45.31
C SER A 108 -49.12 14.02 -46.56
N PRO A 109 -50.32 13.44 -46.74
CA PRO A 109 -50.72 12.73 -47.97
C PRO A 109 -50.73 13.61 -49.23
N SER A 110 -50.59 14.94 -49.10
CA SER A 110 -50.47 15.83 -50.27
C SER A 110 -49.28 15.49 -51.15
N LEU A 111 -48.27 14.76 -50.66
CA LEU A 111 -47.20 14.22 -51.49
C LEU A 111 -47.69 13.31 -52.64
N LEU A 112 -48.88 12.71 -52.53
CA LEU A 112 -49.49 11.90 -53.60
C LEU A 112 -49.80 12.71 -54.87
N GLU A 113 -49.97 14.02 -54.74
CA GLU A 113 -50.18 14.93 -55.87
C GLU A 113 -48.89 15.16 -56.68
N LEU A 114 -47.74 14.76 -56.15
CA LEU A 114 -46.45 14.78 -56.85
C LEU A 114 -46.30 13.50 -57.68
N GLU A 115 -47.12 13.36 -58.72
CA GLU A 115 -47.25 12.14 -59.54
C GLU A 115 -45.95 11.70 -60.24
N HIS A 116 -44.92 12.56 -60.27
CA HIS A 116 -43.61 12.30 -60.89
C HIS A 116 -42.48 12.09 -59.89
N LEU A 117 -42.78 12.07 -58.59
CA LEU A 117 -41.78 11.91 -57.54
C LEU A 117 -41.13 10.53 -57.63
N THR A 118 -39.82 10.50 -57.81
CA THR A 118 -39.01 9.28 -57.85
C THR A 118 -38.02 9.20 -56.70
N HIS A 119 -37.75 10.30 -55.99
CA HIS A 119 -36.87 10.30 -54.82
C HIS A 119 -37.50 11.09 -53.67
N LEU A 120 -37.55 10.47 -52.50
CA LEU A 120 -37.96 11.10 -51.25
C LEU A 120 -36.91 10.79 -50.17
N ASP A 121 -36.35 11.84 -49.60
CA ASP A 121 -35.37 11.76 -48.52
C ASP A 121 -35.76 12.73 -47.40
N LEU A 122 -36.13 12.16 -46.26
CA LEU A 122 -36.50 12.86 -45.02
C LEU A 122 -35.62 12.38 -43.85
N SER A 123 -34.39 11.93 -44.13
CA SER A 123 -33.49 11.39 -43.12
C SER A 123 -33.08 12.42 -42.05
N PHE A 124 -32.64 11.94 -40.89
CA PHE A 124 -32.16 12.76 -39.76
C PHE A 124 -33.19 13.72 -39.13
N ASN A 125 -34.45 13.64 -39.51
CA ASN A 125 -35.52 14.45 -38.93
C ASN A 125 -36.05 13.80 -37.63
N ASP A 126 -36.96 14.48 -36.93
CA ASP A 126 -37.55 13.98 -35.70
C ASP A 126 -39.06 14.05 -35.80
N PHE A 127 -39.67 13.01 -36.36
CA PHE A 127 -41.13 12.95 -36.47
C PHE A 127 -41.82 12.50 -35.17
N GLU A 128 -41.15 12.68 -34.03
CA GLU A 128 -41.73 12.60 -32.68
C GLU A 128 -42.40 11.24 -32.37
N GLY A 129 -41.79 10.14 -32.84
CA GLY A 129 -42.24 8.80 -32.55
C GLY A 129 -43.54 8.38 -33.25
N ILE A 130 -43.95 9.06 -34.33
CA ILE A 130 -45.18 8.69 -35.05
C ILE A 130 -45.01 7.38 -35.83
N PRO A 131 -46.11 6.64 -36.11
CA PRO A 131 -46.06 5.52 -37.03
C PRO A 131 -45.73 5.93 -38.46
N MET A 132 -44.96 5.10 -39.16
CA MET A 132 -44.62 5.35 -40.56
C MET A 132 -45.87 5.41 -41.46
N PRO A 133 -46.08 6.48 -42.26
CA PRO A 133 -47.30 6.64 -43.04
C PRO A 133 -47.40 5.64 -44.20
N SER A 134 -48.41 4.76 -44.14
CA SER A 134 -48.64 3.74 -45.17
C SER A 134 -48.98 4.29 -46.56
N PHE A 135 -49.46 5.55 -46.66
CA PHE A 135 -49.77 6.17 -47.95
C PHE A 135 -48.52 6.35 -48.84
N LEU A 136 -47.32 6.39 -48.27
CA LEU A 136 -46.07 6.49 -49.03
C LEU A 136 -45.90 5.34 -50.03
N ALA A 137 -46.50 4.17 -49.73
CA ALA A 137 -46.59 3.03 -50.63
C ALA A 137 -47.40 3.28 -51.92
N SER A 138 -48.18 4.35 -51.99
CA SER A 138 -48.97 4.71 -53.17
C SER A 138 -48.19 5.57 -54.19
N LEU A 139 -46.95 5.96 -53.87
CA LEU A 139 -46.06 6.71 -54.75
C LEU A 139 -45.37 5.77 -55.76
N THR A 140 -46.13 5.18 -56.68
CA THR A 140 -45.69 4.05 -57.54
C THR A 140 -44.49 4.31 -58.45
N LYS A 141 -44.09 5.58 -58.67
CA LYS A 141 -42.88 5.95 -59.43
C LYS A 141 -41.62 6.05 -58.57
N MET A 142 -41.72 5.81 -57.26
CA MET A 142 -40.59 5.91 -56.33
C MET A 142 -39.45 4.96 -56.74
N GLN A 143 -38.23 5.50 -56.73
CA GLN A 143 -36.97 4.80 -56.99
C GLN A 143 -36.04 4.86 -55.77
N HIS A 144 -36.08 5.92 -54.98
CA HIS A 144 -35.26 6.08 -53.78
C HIS A 144 -36.11 6.60 -52.63
N LEU A 145 -36.18 5.84 -51.54
CA LEU A 145 -36.88 6.24 -50.32
C LEU A 145 -35.90 6.16 -49.14
N ASN A 146 -35.58 7.31 -48.55
CA ASN A 146 -34.76 7.40 -47.35
C ASN A 146 -35.56 8.07 -46.22
N LEU A 147 -35.77 7.30 -45.15
CA LEU A 147 -36.43 7.70 -43.92
C LEU A 147 -35.60 7.31 -42.69
N SER A 148 -34.26 7.22 -42.83
CA SER A 148 -33.39 6.84 -41.73
C SER A 148 -33.23 7.92 -40.67
N HIS A 149 -32.99 7.51 -39.43
CA HIS A 149 -32.85 8.40 -38.27
C HIS A 149 -33.96 9.45 -38.21
N ALA A 150 -35.21 9.00 -38.34
CA ALA A 150 -36.37 9.88 -38.51
C ALA A 150 -37.35 9.81 -37.32
N ASN A 151 -36.98 9.05 -36.28
CA ASN A 151 -37.77 8.78 -35.08
C ASN A 151 -39.18 8.22 -35.39
N PHE A 152 -39.27 7.26 -36.32
CA PHE A 152 -40.50 6.49 -36.52
C PHE A 152 -40.60 5.34 -35.53
N THR A 153 -41.82 5.01 -35.08
CA THR A 153 -42.07 3.89 -34.16
C THR A 153 -43.11 2.92 -34.71
N GLY A 154 -43.20 1.73 -34.11
CA GLY A 154 -44.26 0.77 -34.38
C GLY A 154 -43.95 -0.20 -35.52
N SER A 155 -44.99 -0.84 -36.06
CA SER A 155 -44.81 -1.90 -37.06
C SER A 155 -44.57 -1.33 -38.45
N LEU A 156 -43.55 -1.83 -39.15
CA LEU A 156 -43.24 -1.43 -40.52
C LEU A 156 -44.39 -1.75 -41.50
N PRO A 157 -44.89 -0.77 -42.29
CA PRO A 157 -46.01 -0.99 -43.20
C PRO A 157 -45.69 -1.94 -44.36
N THR A 158 -46.35 -3.10 -44.42
CA THR A 158 -46.15 -4.09 -45.49
C THR A 158 -46.56 -3.59 -46.88
N GLN A 159 -47.39 -2.54 -46.94
CA GLN A 159 -47.80 -1.89 -48.19
C GLN A 159 -46.62 -1.34 -48.98
N LEU A 160 -45.48 -1.05 -48.34
CA LEU A 160 -44.26 -0.61 -49.03
C LEU A 160 -43.83 -1.55 -50.16
N GLY A 161 -44.22 -2.84 -50.10
CA GLY A 161 -44.03 -3.80 -51.19
C GLY A 161 -44.69 -3.41 -52.52
N ASN A 162 -45.64 -2.46 -52.54
CA ASN A 162 -46.25 -1.95 -53.76
C ASN A 162 -45.30 -1.08 -54.62
N LEU A 163 -44.16 -0.67 -54.09
CA LEU A 163 -43.18 0.19 -54.77
C LEU A 163 -42.24 -0.61 -55.67
N SER A 164 -42.76 -1.32 -56.68
CA SER A 164 -41.96 -2.23 -57.53
C SER A 164 -40.82 -1.59 -58.34
N ASN A 165 -40.83 -0.26 -58.51
CA ASN A 165 -39.77 0.52 -59.17
C ASN A 165 -38.63 0.94 -58.22
N LEU A 166 -38.72 0.60 -56.92
CA LEU A 166 -37.78 1.04 -55.90
C LEU A 166 -36.41 0.40 -56.14
N LEU A 167 -35.38 1.24 -56.21
CA LEU A 167 -33.97 0.86 -56.37
C LEU A 167 -33.24 0.90 -55.02
N SER A 168 -33.65 1.79 -54.11
CA SER A 168 -33.02 1.99 -52.80
C SER A 168 -34.07 2.27 -51.73
N LEU A 169 -33.96 1.55 -50.62
CA LEU A 169 -34.75 1.72 -49.42
C LEU A 169 -33.82 1.81 -48.21
N ASP A 170 -33.88 2.92 -47.49
CA ASP A 170 -33.15 3.14 -46.23
C ASP A 170 -34.14 3.55 -45.14
N LEU A 171 -34.30 2.69 -44.14
CA LEU A 171 -35.14 2.91 -42.96
C LEU A 171 -34.32 2.79 -41.66
N SER A 172 -33.00 2.83 -41.77
CA SER A 172 -32.08 2.58 -40.65
C SER A 172 -32.23 3.56 -39.49
N LEU A 173 -31.66 3.25 -38.33
CA LEU A 173 -31.60 4.14 -37.15
C LEU A 173 -32.98 4.59 -36.66
N ASN A 174 -33.98 3.72 -36.75
CA ASN A 174 -35.30 3.89 -36.17
C ASN A 174 -35.55 2.75 -35.18
N GLU A 175 -34.95 2.83 -34.00
CA GLU A 175 -34.85 1.74 -33.01
C GLU A 175 -36.21 1.17 -32.56
N ASP A 176 -37.23 2.02 -32.49
CA ASP A 176 -38.59 1.62 -32.12
C ASP A 176 -39.42 1.04 -33.28
N LEU A 177 -38.90 1.09 -34.52
CA LEU A 177 -39.51 0.35 -35.63
C LEU A 177 -39.21 -1.13 -35.49
N HIS A 178 -40.23 -1.93 -35.77
CA HIS A 178 -40.08 -3.38 -35.79
C HIS A 178 -40.85 -4.03 -36.94
N SER A 179 -40.36 -5.18 -37.39
CA SER A 179 -41.00 -5.97 -38.43
C SER A 179 -41.08 -7.44 -38.04
N GLY A 180 -42.29 -8.00 -38.07
CA GLY A 180 -42.54 -9.42 -37.79
C GLY A 180 -42.46 -10.34 -39.02
N ASN A 181 -42.47 -9.77 -40.23
CA ASN A 181 -42.43 -10.52 -41.50
C ASN A 181 -41.85 -9.66 -42.63
N LEU A 182 -40.94 -10.24 -43.42
CA LEU A 182 -40.29 -9.57 -44.55
C LEU A 182 -40.77 -10.03 -45.94
N GLU A 183 -41.79 -10.90 -46.04
CA GLU A 183 -42.29 -11.40 -47.32
C GLU A 183 -42.72 -10.29 -48.30
N TRP A 184 -43.11 -9.12 -47.80
CA TRP A 184 -43.44 -7.96 -48.64
C TRP A 184 -42.26 -7.47 -49.48
N LEU A 185 -41.01 -7.64 -49.02
CA LEU A 185 -39.81 -7.29 -49.78
C LEU A 185 -39.74 -8.04 -51.11
N SER A 186 -40.28 -9.25 -51.20
CA SER A 186 -40.25 -10.04 -52.44
C SER A 186 -40.96 -9.39 -53.63
N HIS A 187 -41.80 -8.38 -53.39
CA HIS A 187 -42.46 -7.59 -54.43
C HIS A 187 -41.58 -6.44 -54.98
N LEU A 188 -40.47 -6.11 -54.31
CA LEU A 188 -39.54 -5.05 -54.70
C LEU A 188 -38.48 -5.59 -55.68
N SER A 189 -38.93 -6.07 -56.83
CA SER A 189 -38.08 -6.78 -57.79
C SER A 189 -36.96 -5.94 -58.42
N SER A 190 -36.98 -4.61 -58.28
CA SER A 190 -35.94 -3.69 -58.79
C SER A 190 -34.89 -3.28 -57.75
N LEU A 191 -35.04 -3.72 -56.49
CA LEU A 191 -34.26 -3.22 -55.36
C LEU A 191 -32.79 -3.60 -55.47
N ARG A 192 -31.91 -2.62 -55.21
CA ARG A 192 -30.44 -2.75 -55.26
C ARG A 192 -29.77 -2.45 -53.93
N LEU A 193 -30.34 -1.54 -53.14
CA LEU A 193 -29.87 -1.18 -51.80
C LEU A 193 -31.02 -1.31 -50.80
N LEU A 194 -30.77 -2.06 -49.73
CA LEU A 194 -31.66 -2.17 -48.59
C LEU A 194 -30.85 -1.95 -47.31
N ASP A 195 -31.20 -0.91 -46.55
CA ASP A 195 -30.69 -0.67 -45.21
C ASP A 195 -31.85 -0.64 -44.20
N LEU A 196 -31.81 -1.60 -43.28
CA LEU A 196 -32.74 -1.71 -42.16
C LEU A 196 -32.00 -1.76 -40.82
N SER A 197 -30.75 -1.34 -40.77
CA SER A 197 -29.96 -1.39 -39.53
C SER A 197 -30.64 -0.65 -38.37
N HIS A 198 -30.55 -1.19 -37.15
CA HIS A 198 -31.29 -0.71 -35.97
C HIS A 198 -32.82 -0.82 -36.08
N VAL A 199 -33.38 -1.61 -37.00
CA VAL A 199 -34.83 -1.93 -37.02
C VAL A 199 -35.05 -3.33 -36.49
N SER A 200 -35.82 -3.46 -35.40
CA SER A 200 -35.98 -4.76 -34.74
C SER A 200 -36.71 -5.78 -35.60
N MET A 201 -36.03 -6.88 -35.91
CA MET A 201 -36.50 -8.02 -36.71
C MET A 201 -36.51 -9.33 -35.94
N SER A 202 -36.51 -9.27 -34.59
CA SER A 202 -36.54 -10.41 -33.67
C SER A 202 -37.62 -11.47 -33.95
N LYS A 203 -38.73 -11.07 -34.57
CA LYS A 203 -39.86 -11.97 -34.91
C LYS A 203 -39.80 -12.52 -36.34
N ALA A 204 -38.89 -12.04 -37.18
CA ALA A 204 -38.84 -12.37 -38.61
C ALA A 204 -38.03 -13.66 -38.89
N THR A 205 -38.55 -14.83 -38.52
CA THR A 205 -37.83 -16.13 -38.64
C THR A 205 -37.50 -16.58 -40.08
N HIS A 206 -38.08 -15.94 -41.10
CA HIS A 206 -37.87 -16.26 -42.52
C HIS A 206 -37.24 -15.11 -43.32
N TRP A 207 -36.46 -14.25 -42.66
CA TRP A 207 -35.86 -13.08 -43.27
C TRP A 207 -34.96 -13.43 -44.48
N SER A 208 -34.16 -14.50 -44.39
CA SER A 208 -33.22 -14.89 -45.46
C SER A 208 -33.95 -15.37 -46.73
N GLN A 209 -35.09 -16.04 -46.60
CA GLN A 209 -35.92 -16.44 -47.75
C GLN A 209 -36.50 -15.23 -48.48
N ALA A 210 -36.89 -14.18 -47.76
CA ALA A 210 -37.38 -12.95 -48.37
C ALA A 210 -36.28 -12.22 -49.15
N ILE A 211 -35.07 -12.13 -48.60
CA ILE A 211 -33.91 -11.54 -49.26
C ILE A 211 -33.52 -12.30 -50.53
N ASN A 212 -33.55 -13.63 -50.51
CA ASN A 212 -33.21 -14.47 -51.68
C ASN A 212 -34.13 -14.25 -52.89
N LYS A 213 -35.32 -13.64 -52.70
CA LYS A 213 -36.26 -13.31 -53.78
C LYS A 213 -35.93 -11.99 -54.48
N LEU A 214 -34.87 -11.27 -54.07
CA LEU A 214 -34.48 -9.97 -54.63
C LEU A 214 -33.33 -10.13 -55.65
N PRO A 215 -33.62 -10.18 -56.97
CA PRO A 215 -32.64 -10.60 -57.98
C PRO A 215 -31.55 -9.56 -58.30
N TYR A 216 -31.72 -8.29 -57.92
CA TYR A 216 -30.76 -7.21 -58.22
C TYR A 216 -30.12 -6.59 -56.98
N LEU A 217 -30.29 -7.20 -55.81
CA LEU A 217 -29.75 -6.67 -54.56
C LEU A 217 -28.21 -6.72 -54.58
N ILE A 218 -27.59 -5.57 -54.31
CA ILE A 218 -26.13 -5.37 -54.30
C ILE A 218 -25.65 -5.01 -52.88
N HIS A 219 -26.43 -4.22 -52.15
CA HIS A 219 -26.11 -3.74 -50.81
C HIS A 219 -27.21 -4.13 -49.84
N LEU A 220 -26.85 -4.86 -48.79
CA LEU A 220 -27.73 -5.26 -47.70
C LEU A 220 -27.09 -4.93 -46.35
N ASN A 221 -27.76 -4.10 -45.57
CA ASN A 221 -27.38 -3.80 -44.19
C ASN A 221 -28.53 -4.14 -43.24
N LEU A 222 -28.26 -5.10 -42.35
CA LEU A 222 -29.16 -5.58 -41.30
C LEU A 222 -28.43 -5.60 -39.95
N GLY A 223 -27.50 -4.66 -39.72
CA GLY A 223 -26.79 -4.51 -38.46
C GLY A 223 -27.72 -4.14 -37.30
N ASP A 224 -27.48 -4.66 -36.10
CA ASP A 224 -28.25 -4.38 -34.88
C ASP A 224 -29.78 -4.52 -35.07
N CYS A 225 -30.21 -5.66 -35.61
CA CYS A 225 -31.61 -5.90 -35.95
C CYS A 225 -32.26 -6.98 -35.07
N ASN A 226 -31.54 -7.49 -34.07
CA ASN A 226 -31.92 -8.66 -33.27
C ASN A 226 -32.35 -9.86 -34.14
N LEU A 227 -31.61 -10.15 -35.22
CA LEU A 227 -31.96 -11.21 -36.16
C LEU A 227 -31.99 -12.59 -35.48
N PRO A 228 -33.08 -13.37 -35.65
CA PRO A 228 -33.12 -14.74 -35.14
C PRO A 228 -32.24 -15.69 -35.98
N PRO A 229 -31.76 -16.80 -35.39
CA PRO A 229 -30.93 -17.79 -36.09
C PRO A 229 -31.69 -18.50 -37.21
N LEU A 230 -30.95 -19.01 -38.20
CA LEU A 230 -31.54 -19.75 -39.33
C LEU A 230 -31.90 -21.18 -38.91
N THR A 231 -33.20 -21.50 -38.91
CA THR A 231 -33.73 -22.77 -38.36
C THR A 231 -33.81 -23.93 -39.37
N THR A 232 -33.52 -23.71 -40.65
CA THR A 232 -33.65 -24.74 -41.70
C THR A 232 -32.31 -25.13 -42.34
N PRO A 233 -31.86 -26.39 -42.23
CA PRO A 233 -30.62 -26.87 -42.87
C PRO A 233 -30.64 -26.89 -44.41
N SER A 234 -31.82 -26.76 -45.04
CA SER A 234 -32.03 -26.94 -46.49
C SER A 234 -31.70 -25.71 -47.35
N LEU A 235 -31.01 -24.70 -46.82
CA LEU A 235 -30.69 -23.44 -47.52
C LEU A 235 -29.35 -23.44 -48.28
N SER A 236 -28.55 -24.51 -48.20
CA SER A 236 -27.30 -24.66 -48.95
C SER A 236 -27.47 -24.75 -50.48
N HIS A 237 -28.71 -24.79 -50.98
CA HIS A 237 -29.03 -24.99 -52.40
C HIS A 237 -30.08 -24.04 -52.97
N VAL A 238 -30.41 -22.94 -52.27
CA VAL A 238 -31.29 -21.91 -52.86
C VAL A 238 -30.42 -20.97 -53.69
N ASN A 239 -30.34 -21.22 -55.00
CA ASN A 239 -29.65 -20.36 -55.96
C ASN A 239 -30.30 -18.97 -55.99
N SER A 240 -29.82 -18.04 -55.17
CA SER A 240 -30.09 -16.62 -55.34
C SER A 240 -29.33 -16.13 -56.58
N SER A 241 -29.99 -15.39 -57.46
CA SER A 241 -29.35 -14.71 -58.60
C SER A 241 -28.82 -13.32 -58.24
N ALA A 242 -28.90 -12.92 -56.97
CA ALA A 242 -28.54 -11.58 -56.52
C ALA A 242 -27.02 -11.36 -56.55
N PRO A 243 -26.53 -10.26 -57.17
CA PRO A 243 -25.11 -9.91 -57.20
C PRO A 243 -24.68 -9.18 -55.91
N LEU A 244 -24.91 -9.80 -54.75
CA LEU A 244 -24.66 -9.18 -53.45
C LEU A 244 -23.16 -8.91 -53.27
N ALA A 245 -22.80 -7.63 -53.10
CA ALA A 245 -21.42 -7.16 -52.95
C ALA A 245 -21.12 -6.61 -51.55
N PHE A 246 -22.13 -6.03 -50.88
CA PHE A 246 -22.03 -5.53 -49.52
C PHE A 246 -23.07 -6.22 -48.63
N LEU A 247 -22.59 -6.83 -47.56
CA LEU A 247 -23.42 -7.51 -46.56
C LEU A 247 -22.94 -7.14 -45.15
N ASP A 248 -23.81 -6.53 -44.37
CA ASP A 248 -23.60 -6.26 -42.95
C ASP A 248 -24.70 -6.91 -42.11
N LEU A 249 -24.28 -7.80 -41.21
CA LEU A 249 -25.10 -8.51 -40.23
C LEU A 249 -24.58 -8.30 -38.79
N SER A 250 -23.74 -7.28 -38.58
CA SER A 250 -23.11 -7.01 -37.28
C SER A 250 -24.10 -6.72 -36.16
N ASP A 251 -23.65 -6.82 -34.91
CA ASP A 251 -24.44 -6.50 -33.71
C ASP A 251 -25.74 -7.35 -33.57
N ASN A 252 -25.81 -8.51 -34.23
CA ASN A 252 -26.91 -9.46 -34.06
C ASN A 252 -26.49 -10.60 -33.14
N TYR A 253 -26.67 -10.43 -31.82
CA TYR A 253 -26.19 -11.38 -30.81
C TYR A 253 -26.80 -12.79 -30.96
N ASP A 254 -28.09 -12.91 -31.29
CA ASP A 254 -28.80 -14.19 -31.45
C ASP A 254 -28.42 -14.94 -32.74
N LEU A 255 -27.65 -14.33 -33.63
CA LEU A 255 -27.19 -14.94 -34.86
C LEU A 255 -26.16 -16.05 -34.56
N ALA A 256 -26.46 -17.27 -35.01
CA ALA A 256 -25.62 -18.45 -34.80
C ALA A 256 -24.90 -18.88 -36.09
N SER A 257 -23.91 -19.78 -35.96
CA SER A 257 -23.12 -20.36 -37.08
C SER A 257 -23.94 -20.98 -38.23
N SER A 258 -25.23 -21.25 -38.02
CA SER A 258 -26.20 -21.58 -39.07
C SER A 258 -26.26 -20.58 -40.25
N VAL A 259 -25.71 -19.36 -40.10
CA VAL A 259 -25.71 -18.32 -41.14
C VAL A 259 -24.69 -18.57 -42.26
N TYR A 260 -23.59 -19.27 -42.00
CA TYR A 260 -22.50 -19.44 -42.98
C TYR A 260 -22.92 -20.06 -44.32
N PRO A 261 -23.73 -21.14 -44.37
CA PRO A 261 -24.17 -21.70 -45.64
C PRO A 261 -24.93 -20.70 -46.51
N TRP A 262 -25.67 -19.76 -45.91
CA TRP A 262 -26.36 -18.71 -46.63
C TRP A 262 -25.39 -17.63 -47.14
N VAL A 263 -24.42 -17.19 -46.31
CA VAL A 263 -23.39 -16.23 -46.71
C VAL A 263 -22.54 -16.75 -47.87
N PHE A 264 -22.15 -18.03 -47.84
CA PHE A 264 -21.29 -18.62 -48.86
C PHE A 264 -21.97 -18.79 -50.23
N ASN A 265 -23.30 -18.65 -50.33
CA ASN A 265 -23.98 -18.55 -51.62
C ASN A 265 -23.53 -17.32 -52.43
N PHE A 266 -22.98 -16.30 -51.77
CA PHE A 266 -22.50 -15.06 -52.38
C PHE A 266 -20.96 -14.97 -52.42
N SER A 267 -20.28 -16.09 -52.24
CA SER A 267 -18.80 -16.17 -52.12
C SER A 267 -18.02 -15.57 -53.29
N THR A 268 -18.60 -15.52 -54.50
CA THR A 268 -17.94 -14.99 -55.71
C THR A 268 -18.23 -13.51 -55.98
N THR A 269 -19.20 -12.91 -55.27
CA THR A 269 -19.65 -11.53 -55.51
C THR A 269 -19.38 -10.61 -54.32
N LEU A 270 -19.30 -11.13 -53.10
CA LEU A 270 -19.07 -10.34 -51.89
C LEU A 270 -17.70 -9.64 -51.93
N VAL A 271 -17.74 -8.36 -51.59
CA VAL A 271 -16.58 -7.45 -51.44
C VAL A 271 -16.48 -6.95 -50.00
N HIS A 272 -17.61 -6.72 -49.34
CA HIS A 272 -17.69 -6.34 -47.94
C HIS A 272 -18.58 -7.32 -47.18
N LEU A 273 -18.06 -7.87 -46.08
CA LEU A 273 -18.77 -8.75 -45.17
C LEU A 273 -18.47 -8.38 -43.72
N SER A 274 -19.51 -8.04 -42.96
CA SER A 274 -19.45 -7.90 -41.51
C SER A 274 -20.48 -8.81 -40.85
N ILE A 275 -20.05 -9.59 -39.87
CA ILE A 275 -20.91 -10.42 -39.00
C ILE A 275 -20.46 -10.26 -37.54
N SER A 276 -19.83 -9.13 -37.20
CA SER A 276 -19.22 -8.91 -35.89
C SER A 276 -20.24 -8.82 -34.77
N LYS A 277 -19.81 -9.12 -33.54
CA LYS A 277 -20.63 -9.12 -32.31
C LYS A 277 -21.86 -10.04 -32.41
N SER A 278 -21.68 -11.21 -33.00
CA SER A 278 -22.68 -12.28 -33.07
C SER A 278 -22.27 -13.51 -32.25
N ASN A 279 -23.21 -14.32 -31.76
CA ASN A 279 -22.87 -15.52 -30.98
C ASN A 279 -22.63 -16.76 -31.86
N LEU A 280 -21.68 -16.69 -32.79
CA LEU A 280 -21.45 -17.77 -33.77
C LEU A 280 -20.92 -19.04 -33.09
N ASN A 281 -20.03 -18.89 -32.10
CA ASN A 281 -19.53 -19.95 -31.21
C ASN A 281 -19.05 -21.22 -31.95
N CYS A 282 -18.26 -21.05 -32.99
CA CYS A 282 -17.82 -22.11 -33.89
C CYS A 282 -16.37 -21.91 -34.35
N LEU A 283 -15.87 -22.83 -35.18
CA LEU A 283 -14.60 -22.66 -35.90
C LEU A 283 -14.77 -21.71 -37.08
N ILE A 284 -13.69 -21.05 -37.50
CA ILE A 284 -13.66 -20.29 -38.76
C ILE A 284 -13.69 -21.29 -39.94
N PRO A 285 -14.64 -21.19 -40.88
CA PRO A 285 -14.67 -22.10 -42.03
C PRO A 285 -13.57 -21.83 -43.07
N ASP A 286 -12.90 -22.89 -43.54
CA ASP A 286 -11.88 -22.82 -44.61
C ASP A 286 -12.41 -22.19 -45.92
N ALA A 287 -13.73 -22.25 -46.13
CA ALA A 287 -14.41 -21.75 -47.33
C ALA A 287 -14.21 -20.24 -47.57
N TYR A 288 -13.86 -19.47 -46.54
CA TYR A 288 -13.46 -18.06 -46.68
C TYR A 288 -12.31 -17.87 -47.68
N GLY A 289 -11.37 -18.83 -47.75
CA GLY A 289 -10.26 -18.79 -48.70
C GLY A 289 -10.67 -18.84 -50.18
N ASN A 290 -11.94 -19.17 -50.49
CA ASN A 290 -12.47 -19.12 -51.85
C ASN A 290 -13.07 -17.75 -52.23
N MET A 291 -13.26 -16.85 -51.25
CA MET A 291 -13.88 -15.53 -51.44
C MET A 291 -12.86 -14.48 -51.93
N ILE A 292 -12.29 -14.71 -53.11
CA ILE A 292 -11.17 -13.90 -53.65
C ILE A 292 -11.51 -12.43 -53.98
N SER A 293 -12.81 -12.09 -54.11
CA SER A 293 -13.29 -10.72 -54.32
C SER A 293 -13.41 -9.91 -53.02
N LEU A 294 -13.32 -10.57 -51.86
CA LEU A 294 -13.56 -9.93 -50.57
C LEU A 294 -12.42 -8.95 -50.26
N ALA A 295 -12.80 -7.70 -49.98
CA ALA A 295 -11.90 -6.60 -49.63
C ALA A 295 -12.01 -6.19 -48.14
N TYR A 296 -13.16 -6.45 -47.51
CA TYR A 296 -13.43 -6.15 -46.11
C TYR A 296 -14.09 -7.34 -45.43
N LEU A 297 -13.48 -7.83 -44.36
CA LEU A 297 -14.01 -8.89 -43.51
C LEU A 297 -13.90 -8.50 -42.03
N ASP A 298 -15.04 -8.37 -41.35
CA ASP A 298 -15.13 -8.16 -39.91
C ASP A 298 -15.87 -9.31 -39.23
N LEU A 299 -15.17 -10.03 -38.36
CA LEU A 299 -15.66 -11.12 -37.52
C LEU A 299 -15.30 -10.90 -36.04
N ARG A 300 -15.11 -9.64 -35.62
CA ARG A 300 -14.83 -9.28 -34.23
C ARG A 300 -15.92 -9.77 -33.28
N ALA A 301 -15.55 -10.17 -32.05
CA ALA A 301 -16.51 -10.48 -30.98
C ALA A 301 -17.55 -11.56 -31.35
N CYS A 302 -17.15 -12.58 -32.11
CA CYS A 302 -18.03 -13.63 -32.62
C CYS A 302 -18.04 -14.93 -31.80
N ALA A 303 -17.31 -14.95 -30.68
CA ALA A 303 -16.98 -16.15 -29.90
C ALA A 303 -16.35 -17.29 -30.73
N LEU A 304 -15.60 -16.96 -31.79
CA LEU A 304 -14.95 -17.92 -32.68
C LEU A 304 -13.84 -18.68 -31.96
N LYS A 305 -13.68 -19.95 -32.28
CA LYS A 305 -12.76 -20.90 -31.63
C LYS A 305 -11.82 -21.55 -32.65
N GLY A 306 -10.80 -22.23 -32.14
CA GLY A 306 -9.85 -23.00 -32.94
C GLY A 306 -8.84 -22.12 -33.67
N GLU A 307 -8.17 -22.69 -34.66
CA GLU A 307 -7.07 -22.03 -35.37
C GLU A 307 -7.57 -21.16 -36.53
N ILE A 308 -6.77 -20.15 -36.90
CA ILE A 308 -7.01 -19.35 -38.11
C ILE A 308 -6.64 -20.21 -39.34
N PRO A 309 -7.54 -20.38 -40.32
CA PRO A 309 -7.25 -21.19 -41.51
C PRO A 309 -6.10 -20.65 -42.37
N GLU A 310 -5.19 -21.52 -42.81
CA GLU A 310 -4.15 -21.21 -43.82
C GLU A 310 -4.75 -20.74 -45.15
N SER A 311 -6.01 -21.12 -45.45
CA SER A 311 -6.71 -20.72 -46.67
C SER A 311 -6.96 -19.20 -46.78
N PHE A 312 -6.87 -18.45 -45.68
CA PHE A 312 -6.95 -16.98 -45.69
C PHE A 312 -5.86 -16.35 -46.57
N GLY A 313 -4.70 -16.99 -46.71
CA GLY A 313 -3.64 -16.53 -47.61
C GLY A 313 -4.03 -16.45 -49.09
N ASN A 314 -5.14 -17.08 -49.51
CA ASN A 314 -5.67 -16.99 -50.87
C ASN A 314 -6.48 -15.70 -51.12
N MET A 315 -6.87 -14.97 -50.07
CA MET A 315 -7.76 -13.79 -50.14
C MET A 315 -6.99 -12.53 -50.54
N SER A 316 -6.40 -12.54 -51.74
CA SER A 316 -5.47 -11.50 -52.23
C SER A 316 -6.05 -10.08 -52.40
N SER A 317 -7.37 -9.95 -52.48
CA SER A 317 -8.06 -8.64 -52.56
C SER A 317 -8.32 -8.01 -51.19
N LEU A 318 -8.09 -8.74 -50.09
CA LEU A 318 -8.46 -8.30 -48.75
C LEU A 318 -7.60 -7.09 -48.32
N THR A 319 -8.27 -6.03 -47.88
CA THR A 319 -7.67 -4.78 -47.39
C THR A 319 -7.91 -4.56 -45.90
N TYR A 320 -9.01 -5.11 -45.37
CA TYR A 320 -9.38 -5.03 -43.96
C TYR A 320 -9.75 -6.42 -43.44
N LEU A 321 -9.09 -6.85 -42.38
CA LEU A 321 -9.39 -8.07 -41.65
C LEU A 321 -9.41 -7.79 -40.15
N ASP A 322 -10.56 -8.05 -39.52
CA ASP A 322 -10.72 -7.98 -38.07
C ASP A 322 -11.26 -9.30 -37.53
N LEU A 323 -10.45 -9.97 -36.70
CA LEU A 323 -10.79 -11.20 -35.98
C LEU A 323 -10.68 -10.99 -34.45
N SER A 324 -10.65 -9.75 -33.98
CA SER A 324 -10.41 -9.41 -32.58
C SER A 324 -11.53 -9.89 -31.63
N GLU A 325 -11.24 -9.93 -30.33
CA GLU A 325 -12.21 -10.27 -29.28
C GLU A 325 -12.86 -11.66 -29.45
N ASN A 326 -12.08 -12.65 -29.87
CA ASN A 326 -12.54 -14.02 -30.06
C ASN A 326 -11.81 -15.01 -29.14
N GLN A 327 -12.02 -16.31 -29.33
CA GLN A 327 -11.38 -17.40 -28.59
C GLN A 327 -10.43 -18.21 -29.49
N LEU A 328 -9.84 -17.56 -30.50
CA LEU A 328 -8.95 -18.19 -31.48
C LEU A 328 -7.66 -18.64 -30.81
N GLN A 329 -7.18 -19.82 -31.20
CA GLN A 329 -6.00 -20.50 -30.69
C GLN A 329 -5.05 -20.82 -31.86
N GLY A 330 -3.95 -21.55 -31.60
CA GLY A 330 -2.98 -21.89 -32.63
C GLY A 330 -2.05 -20.73 -32.99
N ALA A 331 -1.24 -20.91 -34.03
CA ALA A 331 -0.29 -19.90 -34.50
C ALA A 331 -0.92 -18.94 -35.52
N ILE A 332 -0.30 -17.77 -35.70
CA ILE A 332 -0.60 -16.91 -36.84
C ILE A 332 -0.11 -17.64 -38.12
N PRO A 333 -0.97 -17.85 -39.14
CA PRO A 333 -0.58 -18.59 -40.35
C PRO A 333 0.54 -17.92 -41.15
N ASP A 334 1.52 -18.69 -41.61
CA ASP A 334 2.59 -18.19 -42.48
C ASP A 334 2.03 -17.62 -43.80
N ALA A 335 0.91 -18.18 -44.28
CA ALA A 335 0.23 -17.76 -45.50
C ALA A 335 -0.30 -16.32 -45.47
N PHE A 336 -0.41 -15.68 -44.31
CA PHE A 336 -0.77 -14.26 -44.22
C PHE A 336 0.18 -13.37 -45.02
N GLY A 337 1.46 -13.74 -45.15
CA GLY A 337 2.43 -13.02 -45.98
C GLY A 337 2.08 -12.94 -47.48
N ASN A 338 1.08 -13.68 -47.95
CA ASN A 338 0.58 -13.61 -49.34
C ASN A 338 -0.45 -12.50 -49.55
N MET A 339 -1.05 -11.94 -48.49
CA MET A 339 -2.15 -10.98 -48.54
C MET A 339 -1.67 -9.54 -48.75
N ARG A 340 -0.94 -9.28 -49.84
CA ARG A 340 -0.20 -8.01 -50.06
C ARG A 340 -1.06 -6.74 -50.18
N SER A 341 -2.38 -6.87 -50.37
CA SER A 341 -3.33 -5.76 -50.41
C SER A 341 -3.78 -5.30 -49.02
N LEU A 342 -3.46 -6.06 -47.97
CA LEU A 342 -3.95 -5.82 -46.62
C LEU A 342 -3.40 -4.51 -46.06
N LYS A 343 -4.28 -3.68 -45.51
CA LYS A 343 -4.01 -2.37 -44.89
C LYS A 343 -4.29 -2.37 -43.40
N TYR A 344 -5.32 -3.12 -42.97
CA TYR A 344 -5.73 -3.25 -41.58
C TYR A 344 -5.79 -4.73 -41.21
N LEU A 345 -5.07 -5.11 -40.15
CA LEU A 345 -5.12 -6.45 -39.57
C LEU A 345 -5.25 -6.34 -38.05
N ASP A 346 -6.34 -6.88 -37.51
CA ASP A 346 -6.56 -6.98 -36.08
C ASP A 346 -6.85 -8.43 -35.67
N LEU A 347 -5.96 -8.98 -34.83
CA LEU A 347 -6.08 -10.30 -34.21
C LEU A 347 -6.06 -10.20 -32.68
N SER A 348 -6.30 -9.01 -32.13
CA SER A 348 -6.18 -8.72 -30.71
C SER A 348 -7.21 -9.47 -29.85
N GLN A 349 -6.95 -9.55 -28.54
CA GLN A 349 -7.86 -10.16 -27.56
C GLN A 349 -8.31 -11.58 -27.95
N ASN A 350 -7.32 -12.44 -28.22
CA ASN A 350 -7.53 -13.84 -28.56
C ASN A 350 -6.61 -14.74 -27.69
N GLN A 351 -6.50 -16.01 -28.04
CA GLN A 351 -5.62 -16.99 -27.36
C GLN A 351 -4.51 -17.49 -28.30
N LEU A 352 -4.13 -16.70 -29.30
CA LEU A 352 -3.11 -17.07 -30.29
C LEU A 352 -1.76 -17.30 -29.61
N GLN A 353 -1.05 -18.33 -30.05
CA GLN A 353 0.22 -18.80 -29.50
C GLN A 353 1.27 -18.93 -30.60
N GLY A 354 2.46 -19.44 -30.27
CA GLY A 354 3.56 -19.54 -31.24
C GLY A 354 4.22 -18.20 -31.54
N SER A 355 5.13 -18.16 -32.51
CA SER A 355 5.84 -16.94 -32.91
C SER A 355 5.10 -16.17 -33.98
N ILE A 356 5.35 -14.86 -34.04
CA ILE A 356 4.93 -14.03 -35.17
C ILE A 356 5.75 -14.47 -36.42
N PRO A 357 5.12 -14.89 -37.52
CA PRO A 357 5.83 -15.31 -38.72
C PRO A 357 6.66 -14.18 -39.35
N ASN A 358 7.87 -14.50 -39.81
CA ASN A 358 8.67 -13.56 -40.60
C ASN A 358 7.97 -13.13 -41.90
N THR A 359 7.06 -13.96 -42.43
CA THR A 359 6.29 -13.67 -43.65
C THR A 359 5.32 -12.51 -43.49
N VAL A 360 4.92 -12.14 -42.26
CA VAL A 360 4.12 -10.93 -41.99
C VAL A 360 4.85 -9.67 -42.47
N GLY A 361 6.19 -9.66 -42.44
CA GLY A 361 7.01 -8.58 -42.99
C GLY A 361 6.87 -8.34 -44.50
N ASN A 362 6.21 -9.27 -45.24
CA ASN A 362 5.92 -9.10 -46.67
C ASN A 362 4.68 -8.23 -46.94
N LEU A 363 3.91 -7.86 -45.91
CA LEU A 363 2.69 -7.06 -46.02
C LEU A 363 3.00 -5.57 -46.21
N ALA A 364 3.58 -5.21 -47.36
CA ALA A 364 4.08 -3.85 -47.63
C ALA A 364 3.01 -2.75 -47.64
N SER A 365 1.73 -3.11 -47.86
CA SER A 365 0.60 -2.17 -47.84
C SER A 365 -0.02 -1.99 -46.45
N LEU A 366 0.43 -2.73 -45.44
CA LEU A 366 -0.18 -2.71 -44.11
C LEU A 366 0.09 -1.37 -43.43
N GLU A 367 -0.98 -0.73 -42.96
CA GLU A 367 -0.97 0.57 -42.30
C GLU A 367 -1.18 0.43 -40.78
N ARG A 368 -1.96 -0.57 -40.35
CA ARG A 368 -2.23 -0.86 -38.94
C ARG A 368 -2.19 -2.36 -38.64
N LEU A 369 -1.47 -2.73 -37.59
CA LEU A 369 -1.36 -4.11 -37.10
C LEU A 369 -1.61 -4.16 -35.59
N TYR A 370 -2.63 -4.91 -35.18
CA TYR A 370 -3.01 -5.13 -33.78
C TYR A 370 -2.91 -6.62 -33.44
N LEU A 371 -2.02 -6.97 -32.50
CA LEU A 371 -1.84 -8.32 -31.98
C LEU A 371 -1.92 -8.36 -30.44
N LEU A 372 -2.35 -7.27 -29.80
CA LEU A 372 -2.38 -7.15 -28.35
C LEU A 372 -3.24 -8.20 -27.64
N VAL A 373 -2.89 -8.51 -26.40
CA VAL A 373 -3.66 -9.43 -25.52
C VAL A 373 -3.82 -10.81 -26.20
N ASN A 374 -2.69 -11.50 -26.36
CA ASN A 374 -2.61 -12.86 -26.87
C ASN A 374 -1.57 -13.67 -26.05
N ARG A 375 -1.20 -14.86 -26.51
CA ARG A 375 -0.17 -15.72 -25.92
C ARG A 375 1.02 -15.92 -26.86
N LEU A 376 1.30 -14.95 -27.74
CA LEU A 376 2.39 -15.02 -28.72
C LEU A 376 3.75 -15.06 -28.01
N ARG A 377 4.67 -15.86 -28.54
CA ARG A 377 6.01 -16.13 -27.99
C ARG A 377 7.09 -15.86 -29.05
N GLY A 378 8.35 -16.10 -28.72
CA GLY A 378 9.46 -15.92 -29.64
C GLY A 378 9.82 -14.44 -29.83
N SER A 379 10.73 -14.16 -30.76
CA SER A 379 11.21 -12.80 -31.04
C SER A 379 10.32 -12.04 -32.01
N ILE A 380 10.33 -10.72 -31.88
CA ILE A 380 9.75 -9.83 -32.89
C ILE A 380 10.57 -9.96 -34.18
N PRO A 381 9.96 -10.22 -35.35
CA PRO A 381 10.67 -10.37 -36.62
C PRO A 381 11.40 -9.09 -37.07
N GLU A 382 12.69 -9.20 -37.39
CA GLU A 382 13.46 -8.12 -38.08
C GLU A 382 12.82 -7.74 -39.43
N ALA A 383 12.08 -8.65 -40.06
CA ALA A 383 11.37 -8.43 -41.31
C ALA A 383 10.32 -7.30 -41.23
N PHE A 384 9.88 -6.89 -40.04
CA PHE A 384 8.99 -5.74 -39.87
C PHE A 384 9.59 -4.43 -40.38
N GLY A 385 10.93 -4.31 -40.40
CA GLY A 385 11.62 -3.15 -40.99
C GLY A 385 11.31 -2.94 -42.48
N ASN A 386 10.79 -3.95 -43.19
CA ASN A 386 10.37 -3.83 -44.59
C ASN A 386 8.98 -3.17 -44.77
N MET A 387 8.20 -3.00 -43.69
CA MET A 387 6.80 -2.56 -43.74
C MET A 387 6.68 -1.03 -43.74
N SER A 388 7.13 -0.41 -44.83
CA SER A 388 7.24 1.06 -44.95
C SER A 388 5.92 1.86 -44.87
N SER A 389 4.76 1.20 -45.06
CA SER A 389 3.44 1.85 -44.95
C SER A 389 2.87 1.81 -43.53
N LEU A 390 3.49 1.07 -42.61
CA LEU A 390 2.94 0.85 -41.28
C LEU A 390 3.02 2.14 -40.46
N THR A 391 1.88 2.54 -39.91
CA THR A 391 1.70 3.75 -39.09
C THR A 391 1.38 3.42 -37.63
N TYR A 392 0.79 2.25 -37.38
CA TYR A 392 0.41 1.78 -36.06
C TYR A 392 0.79 0.31 -35.88
N LEU A 393 1.52 0.00 -34.81
CA LEU A 393 1.90 -1.36 -34.44
C LEU A 393 1.67 -1.58 -32.94
N ASP A 394 0.82 -2.54 -32.61
CA ASP A 394 0.59 -2.95 -31.22
C ASP A 394 0.77 -4.46 -31.02
N LEU A 395 1.80 -4.82 -30.26
CA LEU A 395 2.17 -6.16 -29.87
C LEU A 395 2.07 -6.36 -28.34
N SER A 396 1.43 -5.44 -27.63
CA SER A 396 1.41 -5.39 -26.17
C SER A 396 0.71 -6.61 -25.54
N SER A 397 0.98 -6.87 -24.26
CA SER A 397 0.31 -7.92 -23.48
C SER A 397 0.41 -9.32 -24.11
N ASN A 398 1.64 -9.75 -24.38
CA ASN A 398 1.97 -11.05 -24.95
C ASN A 398 3.12 -11.73 -24.17
N GLN A 399 3.70 -12.81 -24.71
CA GLN A 399 4.85 -13.52 -24.14
C GLN A 399 6.09 -13.41 -25.06
N LEU A 400 6.19 -12.33 -25.85
CA LEU A 400 7.30 -12.09 -26.77
C LEU A 400 8.61 -11.89 -25.99
N GLN A 401 9.70 -12.41 -26.52
CA GLN A 401 11.04 -12.39 -25.92
C GLN A 401 12.10 -11.91 -26.92
N GLY A 402 13.36 -11.84 -26.52
CA GLY A 402 14.43 -11.29 -27.36
C GLY A 402 14.51 -9.76 -27.27
N SER A 403 15.34 -9.16 -28.12
CA SER A 403 15.53 -7.70 -28.17
C SER A 403 14.49 -7.01 -29.04
N VAL A 404 14.30 -5.71 -28.79
CA VAL A 404 13.63 -4.82 -29.73
C VAL A 404 14.47 -4.80 -31.03
N PRO A 405 13.88 -5.09 -32.21
CA PRO A 405 14.63 -5.15 -33.47
C PRO A 405 15.31 -3.83 -33.86
N GLU A 406 16.55 -3.88 -34.33
CA GLU A 406 17.23 -2.70 -34.88
C GLU A 406 16.55 -2.21 -36.16
N ALA A 407 15.93 -3.12 -36.93
CA ALA A 407 15.26 -2.80 -38.18
C ALA A 407 14.07 -1.83 -38.03
N PHE A 408 13.51 -1.67 -36.83
CA PHE A 408 12.48 -0.66 -36.55
C PHE A 408 12.93 0.78 -36.87
N GLY A 409 14.24 1.06 -36.79
CA GLY A 409 14.79 2.35 -37.21
C GLY A 409 14.58 2.69 -38.69
N SER A 410 14.20 1.72 -39.53
CA SER A 410 13.86 1.92 -40.95
C SER A 410 12.39 2.30 -41.18
N MET A 411 11.53 2.13 -40.17
CA MET A 411 10.07 2.31 -40.26
C MET A 411 9.67 3.77 -40.05
N THR A 412 10.13 4.65 -40.93
CA THR A 412 9.97 6.12 -40.80
C THR A 412 8.53 6.65 -40.87
N SER A 413 7.58 5.85 -41.35
CA SER A 413 6.14 6.18 -41.36
C SER A 413 5.43 5.83 -40.04
N LEU A 414 6.07 5.03 -39.18
CA LEU A 414 5.43 4.55 -37.95
C LEU A 414 5.24 5.70 -36.98
N SER A 415 4.00 5.87 -36.53
CA SER A 415 3.59 6.92 -35.61
C SER A 415 3.36 6.40 -34.19
N GLU A 416 2.90 5.15 -34.07
CA GLU A 416 2.62 4.51 -32.79
C GLU A 416 3.24 3.12 -32.71
N LEU A 417 4.03 2.88 -31.66
CA LEU A 417 4.67 1.61 -31.38
C LEU A 417 4.40 1.18 -29.93
N HIS A 418 3.60 0.14 -29.76
CA HIS A 418 3.19 -0.41 -28.47
C HIS A 418 3.73 -1.83 -28.30
N LEU A 419 4.67 -2.03 -27.38
CA LEU A 419 5.33 -3.32 -27.09
C LEU A 419 5.21 -3.72 -25.61
N SER A 420 4.40 -3.02 -24.83
CA SER A 420 4.37 -3.19 -23.38
C SER A 420 3.89 -4.55 -22.91
N SER A 421 4.18 -4.89 -21.66
CA SER A 421 3.74 -6.13 -21.02
C SER A 421 4.15 -7.39 -21.81
N ASN A 422 5.45 -7.50 -22.09
CA ASN A 422 6.08 -8.64 -22.74
C ASN A 422 7.30 -9.12 -21.93
N ARG A 423 8.15 -9.98 -22.51
CA ARG A 423 9.41 -10.48 -21.93
C ARG A 423 10.61 -10.02 -22.76
N LEU A 424 10.52 -8.86 -23.40
CA LEU A 424 11.60 -8.30 -24.20
C LEU A 424 12.78 -7.93 -23.29
N HIS A 425 14.00 -8.25 -23.70
CA HIS A 425 15.23 -8.00 -22.95
C HIS A 425 16.33 -7.45 -23.86
N GLY A 426 17.50 -7.15 -23.30
CA GLY A 426 18.55 -6.42 -24.05
C GLY A 426 18.34 -4.91 -24.01
N SER A 427 19.15 -4.17 -24.74
CA SER A 427 19.10 -2.69 -24.74
C SER A 427 18.08 -2.13 -25.71
N ILE A 428 17.59 -0.92 -25.40
CA ILE A 428 16.84 -0.10 -26.36
C ILE A 428 17.79 0.25 -27.53
N PRO A 429 17.46 -0.10 -28.79
CA PRO A 429 18.34 0.18 -29.93
C PRO A 429 18.48 1.67 -30.23
N GLU A 430 19.70 2.13 -30.52
CA GLU A 430 19.94 3.52 -30.96
C GLU A 430 19.17 3.86 -32.25
N ALA A 431 18.94 2.86 -33.10
CA ALA A 431 18.22 2.99 -34.37
C ALA A 431 16.78 3.48 -34.21
N LEU A 432 16.14 3.31 -33.04
CA LEU A 432 14.81 3.87 -32.78
C LEU A 432 14.79 5.40 -32.91
N GLY A 433 15.92 6.07 -32.63
CA GLY A 433 16.06 7.52 -32.82
C GLY A 433 15.91 8.01 -34.27
N ASN A 434 15.88 7.11 -35.26
CA ASN A 434 15.68 7.46 -36.68
C ASN A 434 14.20 7.55 -37.08
N MET A 435 13.25 7.20 -36.19
CA MET A 435 11.82 7.10 -36.50
C MET A 435 11.13 8.47 -36.44
N SER A 436 11.33 9.32 -37.46
CA SER A 436 10.95 10.74 -37.43
C SER A 436 9.44 11.04 -37.24
N SER A 437 8.56 10.09 -37.58
CA SER A 437 7.09 10.25 -37.46
C SER A 437 6.53 9.71 -36.14
N LEU A 438 7.37 9.11 -35.29
CA LEU A 438 6.95 8.46 -34.07
C LEU A 438 6.46 9.49 -33.05
N LYS A 439 5.21 9.32 -32.61
CA LYS A 439 4.52 10.15 -31.63
C LYS A 439 4.35 9.41 -30.30
N TYR A 440 4.10 8.10 -30.34
CA TYR A 440 3.86 7.27 -29.17
C TYR A 440 4.81 6.07 -29.17
N LEU A 441 5.61 5.95 -28.11
CA LEU A 441 6.50 4.82 -27.89
C LEU A 441 6.25 4.22 -26.51
N ASP A 442 5.71 3.01 -26.48
CA ASP A 442 5.51 2.24 -25.24
C ASP A 442 6.32 0.94 -25.23
N LEU A 443 7.35 0.92 -24.38
CA LEU A 443 8.19 -0.25 -24.10
C LEU A 443 8.05 -0.72 -22.65
N SER A 444 7.04 -0.23 -21.92
CA SER A 444 6.89 -0.47 -20.49
C SER A 444 6.62 -1.94 -20.13
N SER A 445 6.83 -2.32 -18.87
CA SER A 445 6.54 -3.66 -18.36
C SER A 445 7.23 -4.77 -19.18
N ASN A 446 8.56 -4.66 -19.31
CA ASN A 446 9.42 -5.61 -20.01
C ASN A 446 10.67 -5.92 -19.15
N GLN A 447 11.69 -6.53 -19.73
CA GLN A 447 12.98 -6.87 -19.10
C GLN A 447 14.15 -6.13 -19.78
N LEU A 448 13.89 -4.95 -20.36
CA LEU A 448 14.89 -4.16 -21.07
C LEU A 448 15.96 -3.66 -20.10
N GLN A 449 17.22 -3.70 -20.51
CA GLN A 449 18.39 -3.40 -19.70
C GLN A 449 19.31 -2.39 -20.40
N GLY A 450 20.38 -1.95 -19.73
CA GLY A 450 21.31 -0.96 -20.29
C GLY A 450 20.75 0.46 -20.21
N SER A 451 21.44 1.42 -20.81
CA SER A 451 21.06 2.83 -20.78
C SER A 451 20.01 3.19 -21.82
N ILE A 452 19.23 4.23 -21.53
CA ILE A 452 18.37 4.88 -22.52
C ILE A 452 19.28 5.62 -23.53
N PRO A 453 19.18 5.35 -24.84
CA PRO A 453 20.01 6.02 -25.84
C PRO A 453 19.71 7.51 -25.97
N ASP A 454 20.74 8.34 -26.11
CA ASP A 454 20.59 9.78 -26.37
C ASP A 454 19.84 10.06 -27.69
N THR A 455 19.88 9.13 -28.65
CA THR A 455 19.18 9.26 -29.94
C THR A 455 17.66 9.29 -29.77
N VAL A 456 17.10 8.65 -28.74
CA VAL A 456 15.65 8.73 -28.41
C VAL A 456 15.27 10.15 -28.00
N GLY A 457 16.19 10.86 -27.33
CA GLY A 457 16.02 12.26 -26.94
C GLY A 457 15.98 13.25 -28.11
N ASN A 458 16.24 12.80 -29.33
CA ASN A 458 16.23 13.64 -30.53
C ASN A 458 15.05 13.33 -31.48
N LEU A 459 14.06 12.54 -31.03
CA LEU A 459 12.87 12.26 -31.83
C LEU A 459 11.98 13.52 -31.92
N PRO A 460 11.76 14.08 -33.12
CA PRO A 460 11.20 15.42 -33.27
C PRO A 460 9.69 15.50 -33.02
N SER A 461 8.98 14.38 -33.18
CA SER A 461 7.52 14.31 -33.12
C SER A 461 7.00 13.56 -31.90
N LEU A 462 7.88 13.10 -31.00
CA LEU A 462 7.47 12.23 -29.90
C LEU A 462 6.68 13.02 -28.85
N GLU A 463 5.44 12.61 -28.64
CA GLU A 463 4.47 13.22 -27.73
C GLU A 463 4.38 12.45 -26.40
N ARG A 464 4.53 11.12 -26.43
CA ARG A 464 4.47 10.25 -25.25
C ARG A 464 5.54 9.16 -25.27
N LEU A 465 6.25 9.01 -24.14
CA LEU A 465 7.27 7.98 -23.94
C LEU A 465 7.03 7.20 -22.64
N TYR A 466 6.80 5.89 -22.78
CA TYR A 466 6.61 4.95 -21.66
C TYR A 466 7.73 3.92 -21.64
N LEU A 467 8.59 3.99 -20.62
CA LEU A 467 9.71 3.05 -20.40
C LEU A 467 9.65 2.37 -19.03
N SER A 468 8.55 2.57 -18.29
CA SER A 468 8.45 2.10 -16.91
C SER A 468 8.45 0.59 -16.76
N LYS A 469 8.74 0.09 -15.55
CA LYS A 469 8.76 -1.34 -15.20
C LYS A 469 9.70 -2.14 -16.12
N ASN A 470 10.96 -1.73 -16.16
CA ASN A 470 12.04 -2.41 -16.88
C ASN A 470 13.28 -2.55 -15.95
N LEU A 471 14.43 -2.92 -16.51
CA LEU A 471 15.72 -3.04 -15.82
C LEU A 471 16.73 -1.99 -16.36
N LEU A 472 16.25 -0.85 -16.84
CA LEU A 472 17.08 0.19 -17.46
C LEU A 472 18.00 0.82 -16.41
N GLN A 473 19.26 1.04 -16.79
CA GLN A 473 20.34 1.54 -15.95
C GLN A 473 20.91 2.85 -16.51
N GLY A 474 21.90 3.42 -15.84
CA GLY A 474 22.53 4.67 -16.28
C GLY A 474 21.70 5.90 -15.94
N SER A 475 22.08 7.06 -16.48
CA SER A 475 21.40 8.33 -16.22
C SER A 475 20.28 8.63 -17.20
N ILE A 476 19.34 9.49 -16.80
CA ILE A 476 18.37 10.09 -17.72
C ILE A 476 19.15 10.89 -18.79
N PRO A 477 18.91 10.65 -20.09
CA PRO A 477 19.60 11.36 -21.17
C PRO A 477 19.38 12.87 -21.11
N LYS A 478 20.47 13.66 -21.12
CA LYS A 478 20.39 15.12 -21.23
C LYS A 478 19.70 15.58 -22.51
N ALA A 479 19.78 14.76 -23.57
CA ALA A 479 19.12 15.01 -24.85
C ALA A 479 17.59 15.15 -24.72
N PHE A 480 16.96 14.60 -23.66
CA PHE A 480 15.51 14.76 -23.43
C PHE A 480 15.09 16.23 -23.31
N GLY A 481 15.99 17.10 -22.85
CA GLY A 481 15.78 18.56 -22.83
C GLY A 481 15.51 19.18 -24.20
N ASN A 482 15.81 18.49 -25.31
CA ASN A 482 15.54 18.95 -26.67
C ASN A 482 14.14 18.55 -27.19
N MET A 483 13.40 17.71 -26.46
CA MET A 483 12.13 17.13 -26.92
C MET A 483 10.96 18.09 -26.71
N SER A 484 10.84 19.07 -27.60
CA SER A 484 9.82 20.13 -27.50
C SER A 484 8.36 19.67 -27.66
N ALA A 485 8.11 18.49 -28.24
CA ALA A 485 6.77 17.95 -28.44
C ALA A 485 6.31 17.01 -27.32
N LEU A 486 7.22 16.59 -26.42
CA LEU A 486 6.91 15.59 -25.40
C LEU A 486 6.01 16.19 -24.32
N THR A 487 4.88 15.53 -24.08
CA THR A 487 3.87 15.91 -23.07
C THR A 487 3.86 14.93 -21.90
N TYR A 488 4.19 13.66 -22.14
CA TYR A 488 4.18 12.60 -21.13
C TYR A 488 5.49 11.82 -21.14
N LEU A 489 6.13 11.69 -19.97
CA LEU A 489 7.34 10.90 -19.77
C LEU A 489 7.24 10.03 -18.52
N ASP A 490 7.25 8.71 -18.71
CA ASP A 490 7.29 7.73 -17.61
C ASP A 490 8.52 6.82 -17.69
N LEU A 491 9.43 6.99 -16.72
CA LEU A 491 10.64 6.19 -16.54
C LEU A 491 10.60 5.37 -15.23
N SER A 492 9.43 5.28 -14.59
CA SER A 492 9.27 4.72 -13.25
C SER A 492 9.63 3.22 -13.17
N HIS A 493 9.94 2.70 -11.99
CA HIS A 493 10.27 1.29 -11.77
C HIS A 493 11.41 0.79 -12.69
N ASN A 494 12.58 1.42 -12.58
CA ASN A 494 13.79 1.03 -13.29
C ASN A 494 15.00 1.05 -12.33
N GLN A 495 16.22 0.96 -12.86
CA GLN A 495 17.48 1.06 -12.12
C GLN A 495 18.26 2.32 -12.54
N LEU A 496 17.56 3.38 -12.95
CA LEU A 496 18.19 4.63 -13.38
C LEU A 496 18.88 5.29 -12.18
N GLN A 497 20.06 5.85 -12.42
CA GLN A 497 20.96 6.40 -11.40
C GLN A 497 21.54 7.74 -11.87
N GLY A 498 22.26 8.44 -10.98
CA GLY A 498 22.72 9.81 -11.26
C GLY A 498 21.66 10.85 -10.94
N SER A 499 21.92 12.11 -11.28
CA SER A 499 21.04 13.24 -10.94
C SER A 499 20.02 13.57 -12.02
N ILE A 500 18.91 14.19 -11.60
CA ILE A 500 18.02 14.93 -12.51
C ILE A 500 18.84 16.13 -13.03
N SER A 501 19.08 16.18 -14.34
CA SER A 501 19.95 17.18 -14.95
C SER A 501 19.21 18.49 -15.25
N ASP A 502 19.92 19.63 -15.21
CA ASP A 502 19.35 20.95 -15.49
C ASP A 502 18.65 21.02 -16.85
N GLU A 503 19.15 20.28 -17.85
CA GLU A 503 18.58 20.24 -19.20
C GLU A 503 17.14 19.72 -19.25
N LEU A 504 16.70 18.92 -18.26
CA LEU A 504 15.31 18.42 -18.19
C LEU A 504 14.32 19.57 -18.00
N GLY A 505 14.73 20.65 -17.31
CA GLY A 505 13.93 21.86 -17.13
C GLY A 505 13.59 22.61 -18.43
N ASN A 506 14.22 22.26 -19.56
CA ASN A 506 13.89 22.84 -20.86
C ASN A 506 12.63 22.24 -21.50
N MET A 507 12.08 21.16 -20.94
CA MET A 507 10.90 20.44 -21.46
C MET A 507 9.59 21.15 -21.10
N THR A 508 9.41 22.37 -21.62
CA THR A 508 8.30 23.27 -21.26
C THR A 508 6.90 22.81 -21.70
N SER A 509 6.82 21.86 -22.63
CA SER A 509 5.55 21.25 -23.08
C SER A 509 5.12 20.05 -22.23
N LEU A 510 5.97 19.57 -21.31
CA LEU A 510 5.69 18.38 -20.52
C LEU A 510 4.59 18.67 -19.49
N THR A 511 3.57 17.81 -19.44
CA THR A 511 2.45 17.86 -18.48
C THR A 511 2.63 16.82 -17.38
N GLU A 512 3.23 15.67 -17.68
CA GLU A 512 3.45 14.60 -16.69
C GLU A 512 4.88 14.05 -16.71
N LEU A 513 5.53 14.05 -15.54
CA LEU A 513 6.87 13.50 -15.32
C LEU A 513 6.85 12.46 -14.19
N LEU A 514 7.00 11.19 -14.56
CA LEU A 514 6.99 10.07 -13.62
C LEU A 514 8.38 9.41 -13.58
N LEU A 515 9.09 9.52 -12.46
CA LEU A 515 10.44 8.96 -12.27
C LEU A 515 10.53 8.05 -11.02
N SER A 516 9.39 7.56 -10.51
CA SER A 516 9.35 6.83 -9.25
C SER A 516 10.13 5.51 -9.26
N GLN A 517 10.52 5.02 -8.09
CA GLN A 517 11.17 3.70 -7.94
C GLN A 517 12.38 3.53 -8.85
N ASN A 518 13.34 4.44 -8.69
CA ASN A 518 14.65 4.41 -9.34
C ASN A 518 15.75 4.59 -8.28
N GLN A 519 16.99 4.80 -8.72
CA GLN A 519 18.16 5.06 -7.88
C GLN A 519 18.72 6.47 -8.13
N LEU A 520 17.84 7.43 -8.47
CA LEU A 520 18.23 8.81 -8.76
C LEU A 520 18.74 9.48 -7.50
N GLN A 521 19.83 10.25 -7.63
CA GLN A 521 20.58 10.89 -6.55
C GLN A 521 20.73 12.40 -6.82
N GLY A 522 21.40 13.12 -5.92
CA GLY A 522 21.61 14.57 -6.08
C GLY A 522 20.34 15.38 -5.79
N SER A 523 20.39 16.69 -6.04
CA SER A 523 19.26 17.59 -5.78
C SER A 523 18.26 17.63 -6.93
N ILE A 524 17.02 18.01 -6.61
CA ILE A 524 16.07 18.50 -7.61
C ILE A 524 16.63 19.83 -8.14
N PRO A 525 16.90 19.99 -9.44
CA PRO A 525 17.51 21.21 -9.96
C PRO A 525 16.51 22.37 -10.04
N ASP A 526 16.97 23.60 -9.83
CA ASP A 526 16.15 24.80 -9.88
C ASP A 526 15.42 24.97 -11.23
N THR A 527 15.99 24.43 -12.31
CA THR A 527 15.41 24.51 -13.65
C THR A 527 14.10 23.72 -13.81
N VAL A 528 13.77 22.78 -12.91
CA VAL A 528 12.44 22.12 -12.90
C VAL A 528 11.31 23.15 -12.81
N GLY A 529 11.54 24.27 -12.10
CA GLY A 529 10.59 25.37 -12.01
C GLY A 529 10.27 26.08 -13.34
N ASN A 530 11.01 25.80 -14.42
CA ASN A 530 10.71 26.32 -15.76
C ASN A 530 9.61 25.52 -16.48
N MET A 531 9.26 24.32 -16.00
CA MET A 531 8.28 23.43 -16.60
C MET A 531 6.85 23.84 -16.21
N ILE A 532 6.45 25.05 -16.63
CA ILE A 532 5.20 25.70 -16.20
C ILE A 532 3.91 25.00 -16.65
N SER A 533 3.99 24.12 -17.65
CA SER A 533 2.86 23.31 -18.14
C SER A 533 2.72 21.99 -17.37
N LEU A 534 3.63 21.68 -16.44
CA LEU A 534 3.60 20.43 -15.70
C LEU A 534 2.43 20.41 -14.72
N GLU A 535 1.63 19.35 -14.79
CA GLU A 535 0.47 19.05 -13.96
C GLU A 535 0.84 17.99 -12.91
N VAL A 536 1.70 17.03 -13.25
CA VAL A 536 2.13 15.95 -12.34
C VAL A 536 3.65 15.83 -12.28
N LEU A 537 4.21 15.98 -11.08
CA LEU A 537 5.61 15.67 -10.77
C LEU A 537 5.68 14.54 -9.74
N TYR A 538 6.07 13.35 -10.20
CA TYR A 538 6.03 12.11 -9.40
C TYR A 538 7.44 11.50 -9.28
N LEU A 539 8.11 11.74 -8.15
CA LEU A 539 9.49 11.31 -7.86
C LEU A 539 9.68 10.36 -6.65
N PRO A 540 8.67 9.61 -6.15
CA PRO A 540 8.85 8.83 -4.93
C PRO A 540 9.84 7.68 -5.07
N ASP A 541 10.28 7.14 -3.94
CA ASP A 541 11.17 5.96 -3.87
C ASP A 541 12.46 6.17 -4.68
N ASN A 542 13.20 7.23 -4.35
CA ASN A 542 14.50 7.55 -4.95
C ASN A 542 15.51 7.90 -3.84
N GLN A 543 16.70 8.38 -4.22
CA GLN A 543 17.77 8.79 -3.31
C GLN A 543 18.07 10.29 -3.47
N LEU A 544 17.07 11.10 -3.82
CA LEU A 544 17.22 12.54 -4.01
C LEU A 544 17.54 13.23 -2.69
N GLN A 545 18.45 14.18 -2.73
CA GLN A 545 19.03 14.88 -1.56
C GLN A 545 18.84 16.40 -1.72
N GLY A 546 19.36 17.19 -0.76
CA GLY A 546 19.29 18.65 -0.83
C GLY A 546 17.90 19.18 -0.52
N SER A 547 17.67 20.48 -0.74
CA SER A 547 16.40 21.14 -0.48
C SER A 547 15.46 21.08 -1.68
N ILE A 548 14.16 21.20 -1.41
CA ILE A 548 13.15 21.50 -2.44
C ILE A 548 13.43 22.92 -2.94
N PRO A 549 13.71 23.14 -4.25
CA PRO A 549 13.99 24.47 -4.78
C PRO A 549 12.81 25.44 -4.65
N ASP A 550 13.10 26.71 -4.33
CA ASP A 550 12.08 27.77 -4.29
C ASP A 550 11.39 27.95 -5.66
N THR A 551 12.08 27.63 -6.76
CA THR A 551 11.56 27.75 -8.13
C THR A 551 10.41 26.78 -8.44
N VAL A 552 10.21 25.72 -7.65
CA VAL A 552 9.04 24.82 -7.77
C VAL A 552 7.73 25.62 -7.63
N GLY A 553 7.73 26.70 -6.84
CA GLY A 553 6.58 27.59 -6.69
C GLY A 553 6.14 28.31 -7.99
N ASN A 554 6.97 28.31 -9.05
CA ASN A 554 6.59 28.87 -10.35
C ASN A 554 5.65 27.97 -11.16
N MET A 555 5.50 26.70 -10.78
CA MET A 555 4.75 25.69 -11.52
C MET A 555 3.26 25.77 -11.18
N ILE A 556 2.61 26.85 -11.60
CA ILE A 556 1.22 27.19 -11.22
C ILE A 556 0.16 26.23 -11.77
N SER A 557 0.50 25.44 -12.79
CA SER A 557 -0.39 24.40 -13.36
C SER A 557 -0.27 23.06 -12.63
N LEU A 558 0.68 22.92 -11.69
CA LEU A 558 0.93 21.65 -11.03
C LEU A 558 -0.23 21.31 -10.08
N GLU A 559 -0.83 20.14 -10.32
CA GLU A 559 -1.92 19.57 -9.53
C GLU A 559 -1.38 18.55 -8.51
N VAL A 560 -0.30 17.83 -8.85
CA VAL A 560 0.28 16.79 -8.01
C VAL A 560 1.79 17.00 -7.86
N LEU A 561 2.22 17.28 -6.63
CA LEU A 561 3.63 17.26 -6.22
C LEU A 561 3.88 16.08 -5.28
N TYR A 562 4.50 15.02 -5.79
CA TYR A 562 4.66 13.75 -5.08
C TYR A 562 6.13 13.37 -4.96
N LEU A 563 6.74 13.65 -3.80
CA LEU A 563 8.16 13.44 -3.50
C LEU A 563 8.46 12.47 -2.33
N PRO A 564 7.58 11.54 -1.91
CA PRO A 564 7.85 10.78 -0.71
C PRO A 564 9.02 9.79 -0.83
N ASP A 565 9.50 9.29 0.31
CA ASP A 565 10.54 8.25 0.38
C ASP A 565 11.82 8.64 -0.40
N ASN A 566 12.36 9.81 -0.05
CA ASN A 566 13.62 10.35 -0.56
C ASN A 566 14.51 10.79 0.62
N GLN A 567 15.59 11.52 0.35
CA GLN A 567 16.53 12.05 1.35
C GLN A 567 16.54 13.59 1.34
N LEU A 568 15.43 14.23 0.95
CA LEU A 568 15.31 15.68 0.88
C LEU A 568 15.41 16.28 2.30
N GLN A 569 16.08 17.42 2.42
CA GLN A 569 16.40 18.08 3.68
C GLN A 569 16.14 19.60 3.60
N GLY A 570 16.29 20.32 4.71
CA GLY A 570 15.97 21.75 4.75
C GLY A 570 14.48 22.02 4.93
N SER A 571 14.06 23.27 4.80
CA SER A 571 12.68 23.67 5.00
C SER A 571 11.82 23.49 3.75
N ILE A 572 10.51 23.31 3.97
CA ILE A 572 9.50 23.46 2.93
C ILE A 572 9.53 24.95 2.49
N PRO A 573 9.75 25.26 1.20
CA PRO A 573 9.87 26.64 0.75
C PRO A 573 8.51 27.36 0.75
N ASP A 574 8.49 28.62 1.21
CA ASP A 574 7.27 29.43 1.29
C ASP A 574 6.61 29.64 -0.10
N THR A 575 7.40 29.54 -1.18
CA THR A 575 6.93 29.72 -2.56
C THR A 575 5.94 28.64 -3.00
N ILE A 576 5.89 27.47 -2.35
CA ILE A 576 4.88 26.42 -2.60
C ILE A 576 3.46 27.00 -2.51
N GLY A 577 3.21 27.96 -1.62
CA GLY A 577 1.91 28.62 -1.50
C GLY A 577 1.46 29.42 -2.73
N SER A 578 2.27 29.52 -3.78
CA SER A 578 1.91 30.14 -5.07
C SER A 578 1.29 29.17 -6.07
N MET A 579 1.35 27.86 -5.79
CA MET A 579 0.92 26.79 -6.70
C MET A 579 -0.59 26.54 -6.57
N VAL A 580 -1.40 27.51 -6.96
CA VAL A 580 -2.84 27.55 -6.66
C VAL A 580 -3.67 26.39 -7.23
N SER A 581 -3.17 25.66 -8.22
CA SER A 581 -3.85 24.48 -8.80
C SER A 581 -3.56 23.18 -8.05
N LEU A 582 -2.68 23.20 -7.04
CA LEU A 582 -2.21 22.00 -6.35
C LEU A 582 -3.33 21.33 -5.56
N GLN A 583 -3.60 20.07 -5.89
CA GLN A 583 -4.59 19.19 -5.24
C GLN A 583 -3.90 18.22 -4.28
N VAL A 584 -2.71 17.72 -4.62
CA VAL A 584 -1.96 16.77 -3.80
C VAL A 584 -0.54 17.27 -3.54
N LEU A 585 -0.19 17.41 -2.27
CA LEU A 585 1.17 17.68 -1.80
C LEU A 585 1.65 16.55 -0.88
N SER A 586 2.54 15.69 -1.39
CA SER A 586 3.13 14.61 -0.63
C SER A 586 4.64 14.73 -0.53
N LEU A 587 5.13 14.95 0.68
CA LEU A 587 6.54 15.06 1.04
C LEU A 587 6.94 14.01 2.11
N HIS A 588 6.11 12.99 2.32
CA HIS A 588 6.28 11.94 3.33
C HIS A 588 7.67 11.27 3.30
N GLY A 589 8.17 10.79 4.43
CA GLY A 589 9.35 9.90 4.44
C GLY A 589 10.63 10.57 3.96
N ASN A 590 10.85 11.83 4.36
CA ASN A 590 12.03 12.62 4.00
C ASN A 590 12.77 13.11 5.27
N GLN A 591 13.71 14.04 5.10
CA GLN A 591 14.49 14.64 6.19
C GLN A 591 14.23 16.16 6.32
N LEU A 592 13.06 16.63 5.88
CA LEU A 592 12.69 18.04 5.92
C LEU A 592 12.59 18.53 7.37
N SER A 593 13.04 19.75 7.63
CA SER A 593 13.07 20.36 8.97
C SER A 593 12.56 21.80 8.94
N GLY A 594 12.47 22.47 10.09
CA GLY A 594 11.85 23.79 10.19
C GLY A 594 10.32 23.71 10.28
N SER A 595 9.64 24.85 10.22
CA SER A 595 8.19 24.92 10.35
C SER A 595 7.45 24.69 9.03
N ILE A 596 6.21 24.22 9.12
CA ILE A 596 5.25 24.26 8.00
C ILE A 596 4.99 25.74 7.67
N PRO A 597 5.22 26.22 6.42
CA PRO A 597 4.99 27.61 6.05
C PRO A 597 3.52 28.02 6.16
N ASP A 598 3.26 29.24 6.64
CA ASP A 598 1.91 29.81 6.67
C ASP A 598 1.31 29.90 5.25
N THR A 599 2.15 30.06 4.21
CA THR A 599 1.73 30.18 2.81
C THR A 599 1.11 28.91 2.25
N VAL A 600 1.31 27.73 2.86
CA VAL A 600 0.59 26.49 2.49
C VAL A 600 -0.92 26.69 2.58
N GLY A 601 -1.39 27.54 3.51
CA GLY A 601 -2.80 27.91 3.63
C GLY A 601 -3.39 28.69 2.45
N ASN A 602 -2.59 29.07 1.45
CA ASN A 602 -3.09 29.69 0.21
C ASN A 602 -3.56 28.67 -0.84
N LEU A 603 -3.27 27.38 -0.65
CA LEU A 603 -3.57 26.31 -1.59
C LEU A 603 -5.02 25.84 -1.48
N THR A 604 -5.98 26.69 -1.81
CA THR A 604 -7.41 26.44 -1.52
C THR A 604 -8.02 25.22 -2.22
N PHE A 605 -7.38 24.70 -3.26
CA PHE A 605 -7.77 23.48 -3.97
C PHE A 605 -7.10 22.20 -3.43
N LEU A 606 -6.23 22.32 -2.42
CA LEU A 606 -5.52 21.18 -1.86
C LEU A 606 -6.48 20.21 -1.18
N GLU A 607 -6.52 18.98 -1.68
CA GLU A 607 -7.34 17.87 -1.20
C GLU A 607 -6.54 16.98 -0.25
N GLU A 608 -5.26 16.75 -0.54
CA GLU A 608 -4.41 15.84 0.24
C GLU A 608 -3.06 16.48 0.60
N LEU A 609 -2.74 16.49 1.90
CA LEU A 609 -1.48 17.00 2.44
C LEU A 609 -0.80 15.93 3.31
N TYR A 610 0.31 15.38 2.80
CA TYR A 610 1.15 14.40 3.50
C TYR A 610 2.53 15.01 3.77
N LEU A 611 2.80 15.35 5.03
CA LEU A 611 4.11 15.85 5.50
C LEU A 611 4.71 14.95 6.58
N ASP A 612 4.15 13.76 6.75
CA ASP A 612 4.49 12.80 7.78
C ASP A 612 5.88 12.17 7.59
N GLU A 613 6.40 11.52 8.64
CA GLU A 613 7.74 10.90 8.68
C GLU A 613 8.86 11.86 8.20
N ASN A 614 8.92 13.04 8.83
CA ASN A 614 9.92 14.08 8.58
C ASN A 614 10.51 14.61 9.91
N LYS A 615 11.21 15.74 9.88
CA LYS A 615 11.78 16.42 11.07
C LYS A 615 11.18 17.83 11.25
N LEU A 616 9.94 18.04 10.80
CA LEU A 616 9.26 19.34 10.91
C LEU A 616 9.02 19.69 12.38
N GLU A 617 9.17 20.97 12.70
CA GLU A 617 9.05 21.51 14.06
C GLU A 617 8.18 22.77 14.10
N GLY A 618 8.00 23.37 15.28
CA GLY A 618 7.14 24.55 15.44
C GLY A 618 5.67 24.19 15.64
N GLU A 619 4.77 25.17 15.48
CA GLU A 619 3.32 24.98 15.64
C GLU A 619 2.66 24.68 14.30
N ILE A 620 1.52 23.98 14.31
CA ILE A 620 0.68 23.82 13.11
C ILE A 620 0.10 25.19 12.72
N PRO A 621 0.37 25.72 11.50
CA PRO A 621 -0.10 27.03 11.07
C PRO A 621 -1.62 27.15 11.11
N LYS A 622 -2.11 28.29 11.63
CA LYS A 622 -3.56 28.59 11.61
C LYS A 622 -4.10 28.79 10.20
N SER A 623 -3.23 29.14 9.25
CA SER A 623 -3.59 29.34 7.85
C SER A 623 -4.05 28.06 7.16
N LEU A 624 -3.71 26.87 7.67
CA LEU A 624 -4.30 25.60 7.19
C LEU A 624 -5.83 25.59 7.32
N GLY A 625 -6.39 26.46 8.17
CA GLY A 625 -7.83 26.67 8.31
C GLY A 625 -8.53 27.17 7.03
N ASN A 626 -7.77 27.66 6.04
CA ASN A 626 -8.28 28.16 4.76
C ASN A 626 -8.45 27.07 3.69
N LEU A 627 -8.00 25.83 3.94
CA LEU A 627 -7.99 24.75 2.95
C LEU A 627 -9.36 24.06 2.85
N CYS A 628 -10.28 24.67 2.08
CA CYS A 628 -11.68 24.25 2.05
C CYS A 628 -11.95 22.91 1.34
N SER A 629 -11.02 22.46 0.48
CA SER A 629 -11.13 21.18 -0.23
C SER A 629 -10.42 20.02 0.48
N LEU A 630 -9.77 20.28 1.63
CA LEU A 630 -8.90 19.31 2.27
C LEU A 630 -9.69 18.09 2.77
N GLN A 631 -9.32 16.92 2.29
CA GLN A 631 -9.86 15.61 2.64
C GLN A 631 -8.90 14.84 3.57
N VAL A 632 -7.59 14.96 3.34
CA VAL A 632 -6.57 14.26 4.13
C VAL A 632 -5.52 15.23 4.64
N LEU A 633 -5.29 15.20 5.96
CA LEU A 633 -4.14 15.83 6.60
C LEU A 633 -3.35 14.80 7.39
N ASP A 634 -2.15 14.47 6.90
CA ASP A 634 -1.20 13.62 7.60
C ASP A 634 0.09 14.37 7.95
N LEU A 635 0.32 14.53 9.24
CA LEU A 635 1.49 15.19 9.81
C LEU A 635 2.24 14.28 10.80
N HIS A 636 1.96 12.97 10.81
CA HIS A 636 2.49 12.08 11.83
C HIS A 636 4.02 11.92 11.77
N GLY A 637 4.64 11.42 12.85
CA GLY A 637 6.08 11.13 12.85
C GLY A 637 6.96 12.36 12.64
N ASN A 638 6.59 13.49 13.26
CA ASN A 638 7.30 14.77 13.19
C ASN A 638 7.62 15.30 14.60
N ASN A 639 8.22 16.49 14.67
CA ASN A 639 8.55 17.18 15.92
C ASN A 639 7.63 18.41 16.15
N LEU A 640 6.39 18.37 15.63
CA LEU A 640 5.44 19.47 15.76
C LEU A 640 4.99 19.63 17.20
N SER A 641 4.84 20.87 17.63
CA SER A 641 4.59 21.27 19.00
C SER A 641 3.48 22.32 19.06
N GLY A 642 3.23 22.89 20.24
CA GLY A 642 2.17 23.88 20.42
C GLY A 642 0.80 23.24 20.66
N GLN A 643 -0.22 24.09 20.69
CA GLN A 643 -1.61 23.67 20.93
C GLN A 643 -2.35 23.56 19.61
N LEU A 644 -3.31 22.62 19.53
CA LEU A 644 -4.27 22.58 18.42
C LEU A 644 -5.29 23.73 18.60
N PRO A 645 -5.27 24.77 17.76
CA PRO A 645 -6.26 25.84 17.83
C PRO A 645 -7.67 25.31 17.55
N GLN A 646 -8.71 25.92 18.13
CA GLN A 646 -10.09 25.45 17.97
C GLN A 646 -10.58 25.46 16.49
N ASP A 647 -10.06 26.38 15.68
CA ASP A 647 -10.53 26.65 14.31
C ASP A 647 -9.44 26.40 13.25
N PHE A 648 -8.42 25.58 13.56
CA PHE A 648 -7.24 25.43 12.69
C PHE A 648 -7.49 24.71 11.35
N LEU A 649 -8.67 24.12 11.18
CA LEU A 649 -9.16 23.49 9.95
C LEU A 649 -10.60 23.92 9.62
N ALA A 650 -10.99 25.14 10.03
CA ALA A 650 -12.39 25.56 10.02
C ALA A 650 -13.08 25.48 8.64
N CYS A 651 -12.36 25.67 7.53
CA CYS A 651 -12.98 25.53 6.20
C CYS A 651 -13.16 24.08 5.76
N ALA A 652 -12.31 23.16 6.24
CA ALA A 652 -12.32 21.75 5.86
C ALA A 652 -13.31 20.90 6.68
N ASN A 653 -14.18 21.52 7.48
CA ASN A 653 -15.09 20.79 8.37
C ASN A 653 -15.94 19.77 7.60
N ASP A 654 -16.57 20.16 6.49
CA ASP A 654 -17.45 19.26 5.74
C ASP A 654 -16.70 18.32 4.77
N THR A 655 -15.40 18.51 4.56
CA THR A 655 -14.61 17.75 3.57
C THR A 655 -13.58 16.81 4.18
N LEU A 656 -13.06 17.12 5.38
CA LEU A 656 -11.95 16.37 5.98
C LEU A 656 -12.39 14.96 6.39
N GLU A 657 -11.80 13.96 5.75
CA GLU A 657 -12.05 12.54 5.99
C GLU A 657 -11.03 11.92 6.95
N ARG A 658 -9.76 12.34 6.88
CA ARG A 658 -8.68 11.74 7.67
C ARG A 658 -7.80 12.81 8.30
N LEU A 659 -7.67 12.76 9.63
CA LEU A 659 -6.78 13.61 10.42
C LEU A 659 -5.80 12.77 11.23
N LEU A 660 -4.54 12.78 10.80
CA LEU A 660 -3.46 11.96 11.34
C LEU A 660 -2.36 12.87 11.89
N LEU A 661 -2.35 13.06 13.21
CA LEU A 661 -1.39 13.94 13.91
C LEU A 661 -0.53 13.19 14.92
N PHE A 662 -0.46 11.87 14.79
CA PHE A 662 0.16 11.04 15.80
C PHE A 662 1.68 11.14 15.83
N ASP A 663 2.31 10.70 16.91
CA ASP A 663 3.77 10.70 17.08
C ASP A 663 4.40 12.10 16.83
N ASN A 664 3.94 13.05 17.64
CA ASN A 664 4.37 14.45 17.66
C ASN A 664 4.48 14.96 19.11
N GLN A 665 4.73 16.26 19.31
CA GLN A 665 4.84 16.91 20.62
C GLN A 665 3.68 17.89 20.89
N LEU A 666 2.50 17.61 20.33
CA LEU A 666 1.32 18.47 20.50
C LEU A 666 0.84 18.43 21.94
N ARG A 667 0.47 19.60 22.48
CA ARG A 667 0.07 19.79 23.88
C ARG A 667 -1.26 20.53 23.99
N GLY A 668 -1.81 20.60 25.20
CA GLY A 668 -3.09 21.26 25.46
C GLY A 668 -4.27 20.31 25.22
N SER A 669 -5.47 20.89 25.15
CA SER A 669 -6.71 20.12 25.01
C SER A 669 -7.00 19.71 23.57
N VAL A 670 -7.67 18.56 23.42
CA VAL A 670 -8.27 18.14 22.13
C VAL A 670 -9.34 19.18 21.73
N PRO A 671 -9.29 19.76 20.51
CA PRO A 671 -10.26 20.76 20.06
C PRO A 671 -11.63 20.13 19.82
N HIS A 672 -12.68 20.95 19.78
CA HIS A 672 -14.00 20.48 19.39
C HIS A 672 -14.09 20.26 17.87
N PHE A 673 -14.43 19.04 17.45
CA PHE A 673 -14.68 18.70 16.04
C PHE A 673 -16.14 18.95 15.62
N THR A 674 -16.73 20.06 16.06
CA THR A 674 -18.13 20.37 15.69
C THR A 674 -18.19 20.71 14.19
N GLY A 675 -19.03 20.02 13.44
CA GLY A 675 -19.19 20.24 11.99
C GLY A 675 -18.30 19.36 11.12
N PHE A 676 -17.45 18.49 11.68
CA PHE A 676 -16.62 17.57 10.90
C PHE A 676 -17.41 16.36 10.37
N SER A 677 -18.37 16.59 9.47
CA SER A 677 -19.38 15.58 9.10
C SER A 677 -18.85 14.42 8.26
N SER A 678 -17.70 14.59 7.63
CA SER A 678 -17.09 13.60 6.73
C SER A 678 -15.92 12.85 7.37
N LEU A 679 -15.54 13.19 8.61
CA LEU A 679 -14.37 12.64 9.28
C LEU A 679 -14.58 11.15 9.58
N GLN A 680 -13.72 10.31 9.00
CA GLN A 680 -13.72 8.86 9.14
C GLN A 680 -12.60 8.38 10.06
N VAL A 681 -11.43 9.01 10.01
CA VAL A 681 -10.25 8.60 10.78
C VAL A 681 -9.71 9.78 11.59
N LEU A 682 -9.62 9.60 12.91
CA LEU A 682 -8.98 10.55 13.81
C LEU A 682 -7.89 9.85 14.64
N SER A 683 -6.63 10.17 14.35
CA SER A 683 -5.49 9.67 15.12
C SER A 683 -4.67 10.81 15.73
N LEU A 684 -4.67 10.86 17.06
CA LEU A 684 -3.92 11.83 17.87
C LEU A 684 -2.92 11.14 18.81
N ARG A 685 -2.66 9.84 18.59
CA ARG A 685 -1.85 9.05 19.53
C ARG A 685 -0.42 9.58 19.69
N LEU A 686 0.25 9.16 20.76
CA LEU A 686 1.66 9.47 21.00
C LEU A 686 1.93 10.98 20.94
N ASN A 687 1.16 11.74 21.71
CA ASN A 687 1.31 13.19 21.88
C ASN A 687 1.30 13.54 23.39
N GLN A 688 1.30 14.83 23.71
CA GLN A 688 1.25 15.35 25.08
C GLN A 688 -0.09 16.05 25.37
N LEU A 689 -1.17 15.61 24.71
CA LEU A 689 -2.50 16.19 24.88
C LEU A 689 -3.03 15.89 26.29
N ASN A 690 -3.70 16.87 26.89
CA ASN A 690 -4.20 16.81 28.26
C ASN A 690 -5.64 17.35 28.36
N GLY A 691 -6.18 17.40 29.57
CA GLY A 691 -7.58 17.78 29.77
C GLY A 691 -8.53 16.64 29.44
N THR A 692 -9.75 16.97 29.00
CA THR A 692 -10.83 16.01 28.75
C THR A 692 -11.07 15.80 27.26
N LEU A 693 -11.50 14.59 26.89
CA LEU A 693 -12.03 14.32 25.55
C LEU A 693 -13.33 15.12 25.34
N PRO A 694 -13.49 15.93 24.29
CA PRO A 694 -14.69 16.71 24.07
C PRO A 694 -15.87 15.84 23.61
N LYS A 695 -17.06 16.12 24.16
CA LYS A 695 -18.31 15.41 23.80
C LYS A 695 -18.70 15.56 22.33
N SER A 696 -18.22 16.59 21.64
CA SER A 696 -18.48 16.81 20.21
C SER A 696 -17.99 15.66 19.32
N ILE A 697 -17.03 14.86 19.78
CA ILE A 697 -16.61 13.64 19.07
C ILE A 697 -17.79 12.68 18.87
N GLY A 698 -18.70 12.58 19.85
CA GLY A 698 -19.89 11.73 19.73
C GLY A 698 -20.94 12.22 18.73
N HIS A 699 -20.66 13.27 17.95
CA HIS A 699 -21.48 13.74 16.83
C HIS A 699 -20.89 13.38 15.45
N LEU A 700 -19.71 12.76 15.40
CA LEU A 700 -19.03 12.39 14.15
C LEU A 700 -19.57 11.06 13.61
N ALA A 701 -20.72 11.11 12.94
CA ALA A 701 -21.45 9.89 12.55
C ALA A 701 -20.68 8.96 11.60
N THR A 702 -19.80 9.52 10.76
CA THR A 702 -18.94 8.79 9.81
C THR A 702 -17.66 8.25 10.42
N LEU A 703 -17.35 8.57 11.69
CA LEU A 703 -16.07 8.22 12.30
C LEU A 703 -15.98 6.71 12.50
N ALA A 704 -15.08 6.10 11.73
CA ALA A 704 -14.79 4.68 11.70
C ALA A 704 -13.64 4.30 12.66
N GLU A 705 -12.66 5.19 12.82
CA GLU A 705 -11.47 4.97 13.63
C GLU A 705 -11.19 6.14 14.57
N LEU A 706 -11.08 5.85 15.87
CA LEU A 706 -10.67 6.80 16.90
C LEU A 706 -9.46 6.25 17.67
N ASP A 707 -8.28 6.83 17.45
CA ASP A 707 -7.04 6.47 18.14
C ASP A 707 -6.43 7.69 18.83
N ILE A 708 -6.55 7.76 20.15
CA ILE A 708 -5.98 8.84 20.97
C ILE A 708 -5.01 8.29 22.03
N ARG A 709 -4.49 7.09 21.81
CA ARG A 709 -3.68 6.38 22.81
C ARG A 709 -2.41 7.12 23.19
N SER A 710 -1.89 6.82 24.38
CA SER A 710 -0.61 7.38 24.85
C SER A 710 -0.58 8.90 24.83
N ASN A 711 -1.55 9.50 25.53
CA ASN A 711 -1.62 10.92 25.83
C ASN A 711 -1.75 11.11 27.36
N SER A 712 -1.99 12.34 27.82
CA SER A 712 -2.25 12.67 29.23
C SER A 712 -3.71 13.07 29.46
N LEU A 713 -4.65 12.47 28.72
CA LEU A 713 -6.08 12.77 28.85
C LEU A 713 -6.63 12.18 30.14
N GLN A 714 -7.54 12.92 30.76
CA GLN A 714 -8.21 12.56 32.00
C GLN A 714 -9.70 12.91 31.95
N GLY A 715 -10.44 12.48 32.97
CA GLY A 715 -11.87 12.78 33.10
C GLY A 715 -12.76 11.61 32.70
N THR A 716 -14.04 11.90 32.51
CA THR A 716 -15.08 10.88 32.43
C THR A 716 -15.63 10.72 31.01
N ILE A 717 -15.51 9.50 30.46
CA ILE A 717 -16.20 9.07 29.25
C ILE A 717 -17.63 8.67 29.61
N SER A 718 -18.59 9.22 28.87
CA SER A 718 -20.04 9.01 29.00
C SER A 718 -20.64 8.75 27.63
N GLU A 719 -21.91 8.34 27.57
CA GLU A 719 -22.61 8.01 26.32
C GLU A 719 -22.50 9.12 25.28
N ALA A 720 -22.52 10.39 25.72
CA ALA A 720 -22.41 11.56 24.85
C ALA A 720 -21.14 11.58 23.97
N HIS A 721 -20.07 10.90 24.37
CA HIS A 721 -18.83 10.83 23.55
C HIS A 721 -18.93 9.79 22.43
N LEU A 722 -19.89 8.88 22.50
CA LEU A 722 -19.97 7.67 21.68
C LEU A 722 -21.34 7.53 20.98
N PHE A 723 -22.29 8.42 21.25
CA PHE A 723 -23.71 8.21 20.99
C PHE A 723 -24.10 8.11 19.51
N HIS A 724 -23.46 8.87 18.60
CA HIS A 724 -23.78 8.82 17.17
C HIS A 724 -22.73 8.11 16.30
N LEU A 725 -21.73 7.46 16.90
CA LEU A 725 -20.58 6.90 16.17
C LEU A 725 -20.92 5.57 15.48
N SER A 726 -21.94 5.49 14.63
CA SER A 726 -22.47 4.21 14.11
C SER A 726 -21.49 3.39 13.27
N GLU A 727 -20.55 4.05 12.58
CA GLU A 727 -19.54 3.41 11.72
C GLU A 727 -18.28 2.97 12.48
N LEU A 728 -18.19 3.27 13.79
CA LEU A 728 -16.98 3.04 14.58
C LEU A 728 -16.65 1.54 14.69
N TYR A 729 -15.49 1.15 14.18
CA TYR A 729 -14.99 -0.22 14.27
C TYR A 729 -13.66 -0.32 15.06
N LEU A 730 -12.90 0.76 15.18
CA LEU A 730 -11.68 0.84 16.00
C LEU A 730 -11.82 1.94 17.05
N LEU A 731 -11.65 1.55 18.32
CA LEU A 731 -11.61 2.47 19.47
C LEU A 731 -10.37 2.19 20.32
N ASP A 732 -9.37 3.08 20.23
CA ASP A 732 -8.16 3.04 21.06
C ASP A 732 -8.03 4.31 21.92
N LEU A 733 -8.38 4.17 23.19
CA LEU A 733 -8.21 5.23 24.20
C LEU A 733 -7.11 4.87 25.21
N SER A 734 -6.31 3.84 24.92
CA SER A 734 -5.39 3.23 25.87
C SER A 734 -4.29 4.18 26.34
N SER A 735 -3.68 3.87 27.49
CA SER A 735 -2.59 4.67 28.07
C SER A 735 -2.97 6.13 28.32
N ASN A 736 -4.22 6.37 28.73
CA ASN A 736 -4.73 7.62 29.28
C ASN A 736 -5.31 7.38 30.68
N SER A 737 -5.63 8.44 31.43
CA SER A 737 -6.24 8.36 32.77
C SER A 737 -7.76 8.57 32.73
N LEU A 738 -8.44 7.84 31.84
CA LEU A 738 -9.88 8.00 31.60
C LEU A 738 -10.72 7.12 32.53
N THR A 739 -11.89 7.63 32.92
CA THR A 739 -12.88 6.87 33.71
C THR A 739 -14.15 6.70 32.91
N PHE A 740 -14.66 5.48 32.79
CA PHE A 740 -15.92 5.22 32.09
C PHE A 740 -17.09 5.27 33.05
N ASN A 741 -18.07 6.14 32.77
CA ASN A 741 -19.34 6.22 33.47
C ASN A 741 -20.47 6.16 32.44
N ILE A 742 -20.84 4.94 32.09
CA ILE A 742 -21.85 4.61 31.08
C ILE A 742 -22.95 3.79 31.75
N SER A 743 -24.20 4.12 31.46
CA SER A 743 -25.39 3.42 31.96
C SER A 743 -25.38 1.94 31.60
N LEU A 744 -25.82 1.10 32.53
CA LEU A 744 -25.92 -0.35 32.35
C LEU A 744 -26.91 -0.75 31.23
N GLU A 745 -27.88 0.11 30.92
CA GLU A 745 -28.90 -0.12 29.89
C GLU A 745 -28.51 0.45 28.52
N TRP A 746 -27.38 1.17 28.42
CA TRP A 746 -26.98 1.79 27.17
C TRP A 746 -26.51 0.74 26.15
N VAL A 747 -27.01 0.88 24.93
CA VAL A 747 -26.61 0.08 23.78
C VAL A 747 -25.84 0.99 22.83
N PRO A 748 -24.54 0.71 22.57
CA PRO A 748 -23.76 1.49 21.61
C PRO A 748 -24.32 1.31 20.19
N PRO A 749 -24.26 2.35 19.34
CA PRO A 749 -24.79 2.30 17.97
C PRO A 749 -23.86 1.55 16.98
N PHE A 750 -22.72 1.04 17.44
CA PHE A 750 -21.63 0.53 16.60
C PHE A 750 -21.24 -0.91 16.92
N GLN A 751 -20.38 -1.46 16.07
CA GLN A 751 -19.80 -2.79 16.19
C GLN A 751 -18.28 -2.73 16.02
N LEU A 752 -17.57 -2.87 17.14
CA LEU A 752 -16.10 -2.82 17.15
C LEU A 752 -15.48 -4.12 16.66
N ALA A 753 -14.44 -3.96 15.84
CA ALA A 753 -13.45 -5.00 15.56
C ALA A 753 -12.29 -4.91 16.57
N SER A 754 -11.83 -3.70 16.92
CA SER A 754 -10.74 -3.47 17.88
C SER A 754 -11.17 -2.54 19.02
N LEU A 755 -11.07 -3.04 20.25
CA LEU A 755 -11.36 -2.31 21.47
C LEU A 755 -10.13 -2.28 22.39
N LEU A 756 -9.47 -1.13 22.48
CA LEU A 756 -8.21 -0.95 23.21
C LEU A 756 -8.38 0.14 24.27
N LEU A 757 -8.63 -0.27 25.50
CA LEU A 757 -8.91 0.59 26.65
C LEU A 757 -7.92 0.40 27.80
N ALA A 758 -6.76 -0.19 27.54
CA ALA A 758 -5.75 -0.45 28.57
C ALA A 758 -5.45 0.79 29.41
N SER A 759 -5.37 0.64 30.74
CA SER A 759 -5.20 1.72 31.73
C SER A 759 -6.40 2.66 31.94
N SER A 760 -7.56 2.39 31.33
CA SER A 760 -8.80 3.12 31.61
C SER A 760 -9.57 2.50 32.77
N LYS A 761 -10.19 3.31 33.63
CA LYS A 761 -11.00 2.81 34.74
C LYS A 761 -12.36 2.32 34.24
N LEU A 762 -12.48 1.01 34.06
CA LEU A 762 -13.70 0.30 33.65
C LEU A 762 -14.39 -0.40 34.82
N GLY A 763 -13.62 -0.79 35.83
CA GLY A 763 -14.06 -1.58 36.97
C GLY A 763 -15.00 -0.85 37.94
N PRO A 764 -15.54 -1.59 38.93
CA PRO A 764 -15.12 -2.93 39.33
C PRO A 764 -15.72 -4.09 38.52
N ARG A 765 -16.77 -3.85 37.71
CA ARG A 765 -17.46 -4.91 36.93
C ARG A 765 -17.15 -4.83 35.44
N PHE A 766 -17.33 -5.94 34.72
CA PHE A 766 -17.28 -5.93 33.25
C PHE A 766 -18.37 -5.00 32.68
N PRO A 767 -18.04 -4.06 31.78
CA PRO A 767 -19.03 -3.13 31.22
C PRO A 767 -20.13 -3.85 30.45
N CYS A 768 -21.40 -3.60 30.80
CA CYS A 768 -22.54 -4.32 30.23
C CYS A 768 -22.79 -3.99 28.75
N TRP A 769 -22.41 -2.78 28.30
CA TRP A 769 -22.55 -2.35 26.90
C TRP A 769 -21.73 -3.21 25.92
N LEU A 770 -20.70 -3.92 26.41
CA LEU A 770 -19.92 -4.86 25.59
C LEU A 770 -20.75 -6.03 25.08
N ARG A 771 -21.86 -6.38 25.75
CA ARG A 771 -22.75 -7.50 25.38
C ARG A 771 -23.26 -7.44 23.95
N THR A 772 -23.30 -6.25 23.36
CA THR A 772 -23.82 -6.04 22.00
C THR A 772 -22.74 -6.11 20.92
N GLN A 773 -21.46 -6.21 21.29
CA GLN A 773 -20.32 -6.23 20.35
C GLN A 773 -20.06 -7.65 19.83
N LYS A 774 -20.43 -7.94 18.58
CA LYS A 774 -20.39 -9.30 18.03
C LYS A 774 -19.16 -9.63 17.18
N TYR A 775 -18.37 -8.63 16.81
CA TYR A 775 -17.31 -8.75 15.81
C TYR A 775 -15.92 -8.44 16.35
N LEU A 776 -15.73 -8.53 17.67
CA LEU A 776 -14.45 -8.23 18.31
C LEU A 776 -13.36 -9.22 17.86
N ILE A 777 -12.35 -8.68 17.19
CA ILE A 777 -11.12 -9.36 16.77
C ILE A 777 -10.01 -9.07 17.77
N GLU A 778 -9.96 -7.86 18.31
CA GLU A 778 -8.96 -7.43 19.29
C GLU A 778 -9.62 -6.78 20.50
N ILE A 779 -9.24 -7.25 21.69
CA ILE A 779 -9.68 -6.66 22.95
C ILE A 779 -8.51 -6.51 23.90
N ASP A 780 -8.30 -5.28 24.38
CA ASP A 780 -7.38 -4.96 25.46
C ASP A 780 -8.08 -4.10 26.51
N ILE A 781 -8.45 -4.71 27.62
CA ILE A 781 -9.00 -4.05 28.82
C ILE A 781 -8.09 -4.31 30.02
N SER A 782 -6.78 -4.39 29.77
CA SER A 782 -5.78 -4.56 30.81
C SER A 782 -5.68 -3.32 31.71
N ASN A 783 -5.20 -3.50 32.94
CA ASN A 783 -4.99 -2.41 33.89
C ASN A 783 -6.24 -1.51 34.08
N SER A 784 -7.43 -2.12 34.19
CA SER A 784 -8.71 -1.39 34.12
C SER A 784 -9.52 -1.40 35.42
N GLU A 785 -8.88 -1.77 36.54
CA GLU A 785 -9.47 -1.88 37.88
C GLU A 785 -10.66 -2.87 37.99
N ILE A 786 -10.79 -3.83 37.06
CA ILE A 786 -11.88 -4.82 37.06
C ILE A 786 -11.60 -5.88 38.15
N SER A 787 -12.58 -6.15 39.02
CA SER A 787 -12.45 -7.10 40.13
C SER A 787 -13.51 -8.21 40.15
N ASP A 788 -14.37 -8.27 39.14
CA ASP A 788 -15.45 -9.25 39.01
C ASP A 788 -14.96 -10.57 38.40
N ALA A 789 -15.77 -11.63 38.46
CA ALA A 789 -15.51 -12.85 37.70
C ALA A 789 -15.89 -12.67 36.22
N ILE A 790 -15.22 -13.37 35.31
CA ILE A 790 -15.50 -13.30 33.87
C ILE A 790 -16.87 -13.92 33.59
N PRO A 791 -17.87 -13.15 33.15
CA PRO A 791 -19.21 -13.67 32.97
C PRO A 791 -19.35 -14.48 31.67
N ASP A 792 -20.25 -15.47 31.65
CA ASP A 792 -20.41 -16.40 30.52
C ASP A 792 -20.65 -15.71 29.16
N TRP A 793 -21.42 -14.62 29.17
CA TRP A 793 -21.70 -13.86 27.96
C TRP A 793 -20.43 -13.25 27.34
N PHE A 794 -19.42 -12.93 28.14
CA PHE A 794 -18.19 -12.29 27.67
C PHE A 794 -17.39 -13.22 26.75
N TRP A 795 -17.29 -14.50 27.12
CA TRP A 795 -16.64 -15.52 26.29
C TRP A 795 -17.26 -15.71 24.92
N ASN A 796 -18.58 -15.46 24.79
CA ASN A 796 -19.27 -15.59 23.51
C ASN A 796 -19.00 -14.39 22.59
N LEU A 797 -18.60 -13.23 23.13
CA LEU A 797 -18.26 -12.04 22.33
C LEU A 797 -16.88 -12.16 21.68
N THR A 798 -15.97 -12.85 22.37
CA THR A 798 -14.55 -12.92 21.97
C THR A 798 -14.21 -14.21 21.24
N SER A 799 -15.20 -14.93 20.70
CA SER A 799 -14.95 -16.19 19.99
C SER A 799 -14.06 -16.02 18.77
N ASN A 800 -14.22 -14.89 18.08
CA ASN A 800 -13.44 -14.49 16.91
C ASN A 800 -12.17 -13.69 17.27
N ALA A 801 -11.88 -13.50 18.56
CA ALA A 801 -10.77 -12.65 18.97
C ALA A 801 -9.42 -13.35 18.70
N ASN A 802 -8.57 -12.66 17.94
CA ASN A 802 -7.19 -13.04 17.70
C ASN A 802 -6.27 -12.52 18.81
N THR A 803 -6.60 -11.36 19.38
CA THR A 803 -5.88 -10.70 20.48
C THR A 803 -6.82 -10.52 21.66
N PHE A 804 -6.49 -11.13 22.79
CA PHE A 804 -7.27 -11.03 24.03
C PHE A 804 -6.36 -10.67 25.21
N ASN A 805 -6.49 -9.46 25.74
CA ASN A 805 -5.74 -8.97 26.90
C ASN A 805 -6.68 -8.46 28.00
N ILE A 806 -6.67 -9.13 29.15
CA ILE A 806 -7.38 -8.70 30.37
C ILE A 806 -6.44 -8.61 31.57
N SER A 807 -5.14 -8.55 31.31
CA SER A 807 -4.09 -8.61 32.33
C SER A 807 -4.12 -7.44 33.31
N ASN A 808 -3.39 -7.55 34.41
CA ASN A 808 -3.20 -6.47 35.39
C ASN A 808 -4.52 -5.97 35.97
N ASN A 809 -5.42 -6.87 36.32
CA ASN A 809 -6.70 -6.56 36.96
C ASN A 809 -6.81 -7.33 38.29
N GLN A 810 -8.00 -7.36 38.87
CA GLN A 810 -8.32 -8.09 40.10
C GLN A 810 -9.38 -9.18 39.81
N ILE A 811 -9.40 -9.72 38.60
CA ILE A 811 -10.42 -10.67 38.12
C ILE A 811 -10.30 -11.98 38.88
N THR A 812 -11.44 -12.54 39.30
CA THR A 812 -11.52 -13.77 40.10
C THR A 812 -12.24 -14.89 39.35
N GLY A 813 -12.22 -16.11 39.89
CA GLY A 813 -12.95 -17.27 39.34
C GLY A 813 -12.09 -18.23 38.53
N THR A 814 -12.75 -19.17 37.85
CA THR A 814 -12.11 -20.28 37.13
C THR A 814 -12.28 -20.14 35.63
N LEU A 815 -11.29 -20.58 34.84
CA LEU A 815 -11.36 -20.53 33.39
C LEU A 815 -12.14 -21.72 32.79
N PRO A 816 -12.99 -21.50 31.75
CA PRO A 816 -13.61 -22.57 30.98
C PRO A 816 -12.59 -23.24 30.02
N ASN A 817 -13.03 -24.25 29.29
CA ASN A 817 -12.24 -24.80 28.18
C ASN A 817 -12.03 -23.75 27.08
N LEU A 818 -10.83 -23.16 27.04
CA LEU A 818 -10.49 -22.08 26.10
C LEU A 818 -10.49 -22.54 24.65
N SER A 819 -10.15 -23.81 24.35
CA SER A 819 -10.24 -24.35 22.99
C SER A 819 -11.65 -24.30 22.40
N SER A 820 -12.69 -24.25 23.24
CA SER A 820 -14.09 -24.15 22.82
C SER A 820 -14.65 -22.74 22.82
N LYS A 821 -13.86 -21.78 23.34
CA LYS A 821 -14.26 -20.38 23.48
C LYS A 821 -13.62 -19.46 22.46
N PHE A 822 -12.59 -19.91 21.76
CA PHE A 822 -11.91 -19.16 20.71
C PHE A 822 -11.74 -20.04 19.48
N ASP A 823 -12.05 -19.50 18.30
CA ASP A 823 -11.93 -20.23 17.05
C ASP A 823 -10.47 -20.26 16.57
N TYR A 824 -9.77 -19.12 16.56
CA TYR A 824 -8.40 -18.99 16.05
C TYR A 824 -7.53 -17.96 16.80
N PRO A 825 -7.38 -18.01 18.14
CA PRO A 825 -6.65 -16.98 18.86
C PRO A 825 -5.15 -17.08 18.59
N LEU A 826 -4.50 -15.93 18.46
CA LEU A 826 -3.05 -15.81 18.35
C LEU A 826 -2.42 -15.45 19.70
N TYR A 827 -3.07 -14.56 20.45
CA TYR A 827 -2.52 -13.92 21.64
C TYR A 827 -3.56 -13.91 22.76
N ILE A 828 -3.19 -14.52 23.90
CA ILE A 828 -3.99 -14.51 25.12
C ILE A 828 -3.10 -14.09 26.29
N ASP A 829 -3.46 -12.98 26.93
CA ASP A 829 -2.83 -12.48 28.15
C ASP A 829 -3.88 -12.24 29.23
N MET A 830 -3.83 -13.06 30.27
CA MET A 830 -4.68 -12.97 31.46
C MET A 830 -3.82 -12.85 32.72
N SER A 831 -2.57 -12.42 32.57
CA SER A 831 -1.60 -12.34 33.65
C SER A 831 -2.00 -11.32 34.73
N SER A 832 -1.45 -11.47 35.93
CA SER A 832 -1.63 -10.52 37.04
C SER A 832 -3.11 -10.32 37.40
N ASN A 833 -3.75 -11.41 37.82
CA ASN A 833 -5.14 -11.48 38.25
C ASN A 833 -5.27 -12.44 39.46
N PHE A 834 -6.49 -12.78 39.87
CA PHE A 834 -6.78 -13.76 40.92
C PHE A 834 -7.49 -15.01 40.37
N LEU A 835 -7.22 -15.40 39.12
CA LEU A 835 -7.78 -16.59 38.51
C LEU A 835 -7.22 -17.85 39.16
N GLU A 836 -8.05 -18.87 39.36
CA GLU A 836 -7.69 -20.09 40.10
C GLU A 836 -8.10 -21.38 39.37
N SER A 837 -7.91 -22.53 40.02
CA SER A 837 -8.11 -23.90 39.48
C SER A 837 -6.97 -24.39 38.58
N SER A 838 -7.15 -25.52 37.89
CA SER A 838 -6.19 -26.06 36.93
C SER A 838 -6.25 -25.35 35.58
N ILE A 839 -5.11 -25.28 34.89
CA ILE A 839 -5.05 -24.73 33.52
C ILE A 839 -5.98 -25.53 32.60
N PRO A 840 -6.97 -24.89 31.95
CA PRO A 840 -7.92 -25.57 31.08
C PRO A 840 -7.26 -26.03 29.77
N ARG A 841 -8.03 -26.70 28.91
CA ARG A 841 -7.56 -27.05 27.57
C ARG A 841 -7.43 -25.78 26.70
N LEU A 842 -6.33 -25.69 25.96
CA LEU A 842 -5.94 -24.50 25.21
C LEU A 842 -6.19 -24.63 23.69
N PRO A 843 -6.45 -23.53 22.97
CA PRO A 843 -6.61 -23.52 21.51
C PRO A 843 -5.36 -24.03 20.77
N ALA A 844 -5.55 -24.69 19.63
CA ALA A 844 -4.45 -25.29 18.86
C ALA A 844 -3.67 -24.29 17.99
N SER A 845 -4.24 -23.12 17.69
CA SER A 845 -3.63 -22.08 16.85
C SER A 845 -2.81 -21.04 17.65
N LEU A 846 -2.76 -21.17 18.98
CA LEU A 846 -2.23 -20.14 19.87
C LEU A 846 -0.72 -19.91 19.66
N SER A 847 -0.32 -18.63 19.59
CA SER A 847 1.07 -18.20 19.44
C SER A 847 1.70 -17.59 20.70
N LEU A 848 0.90 -16.93 21.54
CA LEU A 848 1.33 -16.40 22.84
C LEU A 848 0.29 -16.71 23.92
N LEU A 849 0.75 -17.27 25.04
CA LEU A 849 -0.03 -17.45 26.25
C LEU A 849 0.71 -16.91 27.48
N ASP A 850 0.08 -15.95 28.16
CA ASP A 850 0.54 -15.48 29.47
C ASP A 850 -0.59 -15.65 30.52
N LEU A 851 -0.37 -16.55 31.46
CA LEU A 851 -1.23 -16.80 32.63
C LEU A 851 -0.47 -16.53 33.94
N SER A 852 0.64 -15.79 33.87
CA SER A 852 1.50 -15.54 35.02
C SER A 852 0.78 -14.75 36.13
N ASN A 853 1.29 -14.81 37.36
CA ASN A 853 0.80 -14.02 38.49
C ASN A 853 -0.70 -14.26 38.75
N ASN A 854 -1.07 -15.51 38.96
CA ASN A 854 -2.43 -15.97 39.26
C ASN A 854 -2.39 -17.03 40.39
N LYS A 855 -3.50 -17.74 40.60
CA LYS A 855 -3.64 -18.82 41.59
C LYS A 855 -3.86 -20.19 40.95
N PHE A 856 -3.39 -20.40 39.71
CA PHE A 856 -3.54 -21.69 39.04
C PHE A 856 -2.77 -22.80 39.77
N SER A 857 -3.31 -24.02 39.79
CA SER A 857 -2.72 -25.17 40.48
C SER A 857 -2.86 -26.48 39.67
N GLY A 858 -2.22 -27.56 40.13
CA GLY A 858 -2.22 -28.83 39.41
C GLY A 858 -1.16 -28.92 38.30
N SER A 859 -1.22 -29.96 37.48
CA SER A 859 -0.21 -30.27 36.45
C SER A 859 -0.45 -29.53 35.13
N ILE A 860 0.63 -29.21 34.43
CA ILE A 860 0.63 -28.61 33.08
C ILE A 860 0.55 -29.64 31.93
N SER A 861 0.22 -30.90 32.23
CA SER A 861 0.10 -31.96 31.22
C SER A 861 -0.95 -31.67 30.14
N THR A 862 -1.89 -30.75 30.40
CA THR A 862 -2.85 -30.24 29.40
C THR A 862 -2.18 -29.58 28.20
N LEU A 863 -0.97 -29.04 28.36
CA LEU A 863 -0.14 -28.54 27.25
C LEU A 863 0.16 -29.63 26.21
N CYS A 864 0.22 -30.90 26.62
CA CYS A 864 0.49 -32.00 25.70
C CYS A 864 -0.66 -32.30 24.73
N ALA A 865 -1.87 -31.87 25.06
CA ALA A 865 -3.00 -31.96 24.15
C ALA A 865 -2.96 -30.87 23.06
N VAL A 866 -2.06 -29.89 23.19
CA VAL A 866 -1.88 -28.78 22.27
C VAL A 866 -0.79 -29.15 21.27
N SER A 867 -1.17 -29.31 20.00
CA SER A 867 -0.22 -29.46 18.90
C SER A 867 -0.17 -28.15 18.11
N SER A 868 0.21 -27.06 18.78
CA SER A 868 0.42 -25.76 18.11
C SER A 868 1.87 -25.69 17.64
N PRO A 869 2.15 -25.83 16.33
CA PRO A 869 3.47 -25.49 15.82
C PRO A 869 3.73 -23.97 15.92
N TYR A 870 2.74 -23.16 16.29
CA TYR A 870 2.82 -21.71 16.27
C TYR A 870 3.08 -21.08 17.63
N LEU A 871 3.13 -21.84 18.74
CA LEU A 871 3.37 -21.30 20.07
C LEU A 871 4.82 -20.84 20.22
N VAL A 872 5.01 -19.53 20.41
CA VAL A 872 6.30 -18.84 20.50
C VAL A 872 6.59 -18.37 21.93
N HIS A 873 5.57 -18.00 22.70
CA HIS A 873 5.72 -17.50 24.07
C HIS A 873 4.74 -18.20 25.01
N LEU A 874 5.27 -18.81 26.06
CA LEU A 874 4.52 -19.40 27.16
C LEU A 874 5.05 -18.90 28.53
N ASP A 875 4.22 -18.15 29.25
CA ASP A 875 4.48 -17.74 30.63
C ASP A 875 3.39 -18.24 31.58
N LEU A 876 3.78 -19.11 32.52
CA LEU A 876 2.95 -19.65 33.59
C LEU A 876 3.55 -19.37 34.98
N SER A 877 4.47 -18.40 35.06
CA SER A 877 5.20 -18.08 36.28
C SER A 877 4.29 -17.56 37.39
N ASN A 878 4.77 -17.60 38.63
CA ASN A 878 4.07 -17.02 39.79
C ASN A 878 2.65 -17.59 39.97
N ASN A 879 2.56 -18.92 40.05
CA ASN A 879 1.34 -19.67 40.28
C ASN A 879 1.58 -20.77 41.34
N SER A 880 0.62 -21.66 41.56
CA SER A 880 0.70 -22.82 42.45
C SER A 880 0.72 -24.16 41.68
N LEU A 881 1.30 -24.18 40.48
CA LEU A 881 1.35 -25.38 39.61
C LEU A 881 2.29 -26.44 40.19
N THR A 882 1.90 -27.71 40.07
CA THR A 882 2.56 -28.86 40.70
C THR A 882 2.80 -30.00 39.70
N GLY A 883 3.39 -31.11 40.16
CA GLY A 883 3.67 -32.29 39.34
C GLY A 883 5.00 -32.21 38.60
N GLU A 884 5.27 -33.17 37.72
CA GLU A 884 6.47 -33.19 36.88
C GLU A 884 6.26 -32.40 35.58
N LEU A 885 7.35 -31.87 35.01
CA LEU A 885 7.33 -31.28 33.67
C LEU A 885 7.07 -32.40 32.64
N PRO A 886 6.11 -32.21 31.70
CA PRO A 886 5.73 -33.28 30.77
C PRO A 886 6.80 -33.56 29.71
N GLU A 887 6.70 -34.68 28.99
CA GLU A 887 7.66 -35.07 27.93
C GLU A 887 7.26 -34.60 26.51
N CYS A 888 6.20 -33.80 26.38
CA CYS A 888 5.57 -33.43 25.10
C CYS A 888 6.12 -32.14 24.44
N TRP A 889 7.23 -31.58 24.97
CA TRP A 889 7.93 -30.43 24.37
C TRP A 889 8.28 -30.52 22.88
N PRO A 890 8.48 -31.72 22.25
CA PRO A 890 8.76 -31.80 20.82
C PRO A 890 7.60 -31.32 19.93
N HIS A 891 6.41 -31.08 20.48
CA HIS A 891 5.29 -30.45 19.77
C HIS A 891 5.40 -28.92 19.72
N LEU A 892 6.19 -28.29 20.59
CA LEU A 892 6.28 -26.83 20.76
C LEU A 892 7.62 -26.27 20.23
N LYS A 893 8.13 -26.80 19.12
CA LYS A 893 9.51 -26.53 18.65
C LYS A 893 9.85 -25.07 18.37
N ASN A 894 8.83 -24.25 18.11
CA ASN A 894 8.95 -22.83 17.80
C ASN A 894 8.96 -21.92 19.04
N LEU A 895 8.88 -22.50 20.24
CA LEU A 895 8.92 -21.74 21.48
C LEU A 895 10.24 -20.97 21.62
N ILE A 896 10.15 -19.67 21.84
CA ILE A 896 11.25 -18.73 22.07
C ILE A 896 11.36 -18.42 23.57
N VAL A 897 10.20 -18.22 24.24
CA VAL A 897 10.10 -17.87 25.67
C VAL A 897 9.38 -18.98 26.42
N LEU A 898 10.05 -19.56 27.42
CA LEU A 898 9.45 -20.48 28.38
C LEU A 898 9.70 -20.00 29.81
N ASN A 899 8.64 -19.55 30.48
CA ASN A 899 8.72 -19.09 31.86
C ASN A 899 7.77 -19.89 32.77
N LEU A 900 8.36 -20.64 33.70
CA LEU A 900 7.67 -21.50 34.68
C LEU A 900 8.15 -21.23 36.12
N GLU A 901 8.77 -20.07 36.37
CA GLU A 901 9.32 -19.78 37.68
C GLU A 901 8.27 -19.63 38.78
N ASN A 902 8.70 -19.70 40.04
CA ASN A 902 7.86 -19.49 41.22
C ASN A 902 6.59 -20.35 41.19
N ASN A 903 6.81 -21.66 41.08
CA ASN A 903 5.76 -22.69 41.10
C ASN A 903 6.23 -23.84 42.03
N GLN A 904 5.54 -24.99 41.99
CA GLN A 904 5.83 -26.17 42.81
C GLN A 904 6.15 -27.39 41.94
N PHE A 905 6.74 -27.21 40.75
CA PHE A 905 7.12 -28.32 39.87
C PHE A 905 8.19 -29.20 40.51
N SER A 906 8.10 -30.51 40.31
CA SER A 906 8.99 -31.51 40.90
C SER A 906 9.49 -32.50 39.85
N GLY A 907 10.23 -33.54 40.25
CA GLY A 907 10.80 -34.51 39.31
C GLY A 907 12.10 -33.99 38.66
N LYS A 908 12.42 -34.49 37.47
CA LYS A 908 13.63 -34.11 36.70
C LYS A 908 13.27 -33.14 35.58
N ILE A 909 14.26 -32.39 35.10
CA ILE A 909 14.13 -31.68 33.82
C ILE A 909 14.06 -32.74 32.68
N PRO A 910 12.97 -32.81 31.91
CA PRO A 910 12.75 -33.87 30.93
C PRO A 910 13.73 -33.78 29.76
N THR A 911 14.09 -34.92 29.19
CA THR A 911 15.05 -34.95 28.06
C THR A 911 14.47 -34.32 26.80
N SER A 912 13.17 -34.41 26.62
CA SER A 912 12.45 -33.83 25.48
C SER A 912 12.52 -32.30 25.42
N LEU A 913 12.80 -31.59 26.53
CA LEU A 913 12.97 -30.14 26.54
C LEU A 913 14.10 -29.68 25.58
N GLY A 914 15.10 -30.55 25.37
CA GLY A 914 16.18 -30.33 24.39
C GLY A 914 15.74 -30.36 22.92
N SER A 915 14.46 -30.55 22.62
CA SER A 915 13.91 -30.46 21.26
C SER A 915 13.53 -29.02 20.85
N LEU A 916 13.47 -28.08 21.80
CA LEU A 916 13.12 -26.68 21.59
C LEU A 916 14.31 -25.91 20.98
N GLN A 917 14.50 -26.02 19.66
CA GLN A 917 15.68 -25.44 18.99
C GLN A 917 15.63 -23.91 18.89
N SER A 918 14.42 -23.33 18.91
CA SER A 918 14.18 -21.90 18.82
C SER A 918 14.23 -21.18 20.18
N ILE A 919 14.32 -21.91 21.29
CA ILE A 919 14.24 -21.32 22.64
C ILE A 919 15.42 -20.37 22.89
N GLN A 920 15.10 -19.19 23.40
CA GLN A 920 16.07 -18.15 23.74
C GLN A 920 16.10 -17.84 25.23
N THR A 921 14.99 -18.02 25.94
CA THR A 921 14.91 -17.83 27.39
C THR A 921 14.19 -19.00 28.07
N LEU A 922 14.78 -19.46 29.18
CA LEU A 922 14.31 -20.57 29.99
C LEU A 922 14.37 -20.20 31.46
N HIS A 923 13.20 -20.03 32.07
CA HIS A 923 13.03 -19.74 33.49
C HIS A 923 12.34 -20.90 34.21
N LEU A 924 13.06 -21.56 35.10
CA LEU A 924 12.54 -22.64 35.97
C LEU A 924 12.82 -22.35 37.45
N ARG A 925 13.16 -21.09 37.79
CA ARG A 925 13.57 -20.70 39.14
C ARG A 925 12.51 -21.02 40.19
N ASN A 926 12.95 -21.30 41.42
CA ASN A 926 12.09 -21.41 42.60
C ASN A 926 10.98 -22.45 42.39
N ASN A 927 11.43 -23.67 42.14
CA ASN A 927 10.63 -24.87 42.00
C ASN A 927 11.28 -25.99 42.85
N ASN A 928 10.74 -27.20 42.77
CA ASN A 928 11.22 -28.37 43.49
C ASN A 928 11.91 -29.40 42.54
N LEU A 929 12.50 -28.93 41.43
CA LEU A 929 13.13 -29.79 40.42
C LEU A 929 14.42 -30.40 40.95
N SER A 930 14.72 -31.62 40.51
CA SER A 930 15.84 -32.44 41.01
C SER A 930 16.57 -33.16 39.88
N GLY A 931 17.69 -33.82 40.20
CA GLY A 931 18.56 -34.47 39.21
C GLY A 931 19.46 -33.48 38.47
N GLY A 932 20.18 -33.95 37.46
CA GLY A 932 21.11 -33.13 36.67
C GLY A 932 20.48 -32.54 35.41
N MET A 933 21.19 -31.60 34.78
CA MET A 933 20.77 -31.04 33.49
C MET A 933 20.85 -32.12 32.39
N PRO A 934 19.77 -32.37 31.63
CA PRO A 934 19.77 -33.39 30.59
C PRO A 934 20.70 -33.02 29.43
N LEU A 935 21.42 -34.01 28.89
CA LEU A 935 22.39 -33.82 27.79
C LEU A 935 21.74 -33.22 26.53
N SER A 936 20.46 -33.47 26.31
CA SER A 936 19.69 -32.98 25.16
C SER A 936 19.58 -31.45 25.11
N LEU A 937 19.68 -30.74 26.25
CA LEU A 937 19.64 -29.27 26.28
C LEU A 937 20.75 -28.62 25.46
N LYS A 938 21.87 -29.31 25.20
CA LYS A 938 22.93 -28.83 24.31
C LYS A 938 22.43 -28.50 22.90
N ASN A 939 21.27 -29.03 22.50
CA ASN A 939 20.66 -28.79 21.19
C ASN A 939 19.96 -27.43 21.09
N CYS A 940 19.64 -26.78 22.22
CA CYS A 940 18.97 -25.48 22.31
C CYS A 940 19.97 -24.32 22.09
N LYS A 941 20.61 -24.28 20.91
CA LYS A 941 21.74 -23.37 20.61
C LYS A 941 21.38 -21.88 20.58
N SER A 942 20.10 -21.55 20.56
CA SER A 942 19.58 -20.18 20.53
C SER A 942 19.47 -19.54 21.92
N LEU A 943 19.70 -20.32 23.00
CA LEU A 943 19.60 -19.84 24.38
C LEU A 943 20.51 -18.65 24.65
N ARG A 944 19.89 -17.61 25.22
CA ARG A 944 20.52 -16.40 25.74
C ARG A 944 20.37 -16.28 27.26
N PHE A 945 19.34 -16.91 27.82
CA PHE A 945 19.00 -16.78 29.23
C PHE A 945 18.61 -18.13 29.82
N ILE A 946 19.25 -18.51 30.93
CA ILE A 946 18.94 -19.73 31.69
C ILE A 946 18.90 -19.38 33.18
N ASP A 947 17.72 -19.48 33.80
CA ASP A 947 17.55 -19.41 35.25
C ASP A 947 16.95 -20.72 35.79
N LEU A 948 17.79 -21.47 36.51
CA LEU A 948 17.45 -22.71 37.20
C LEU A 948 17.63 -22.56 38.73
N GLY A 949 17.72 -21.33 39.23
CA GLY A 949 18.01 -21.04 40.62
C GLY A 949 16.94 -21.57 41.59
N LYS A 950 17.29 -21.69 42.88
CA LYS A 950 16.35 -22.08 43.95
C LYS A 950 15.61 -23.40 43.64
N ASN A 951 16.36 -24.45 43.30
CA ASN A 951 15.85 -25.80 43.03
C ASN A 951 16.66 -26.85 43.81
N ARG A 952 16.49 -28.14 43.53
CA ARG A 952 17.24 -29.27 44.11
C ARG A 952 18.09 -29.98 43.05
N LEU A 953 18.56 -29.26 42.03
CA LEU A 953 19.36 -29.82 40.94
C LEU A 953 20.75 -30.22 41.42
N SER A 954 21.23 -31.37 40.95
CA SER A 954 22.42 -32.06 41.45
C SER A 954 23.37 -32.49 40.33
N GLY A 955 24.54 -33.01 40.72
CA GLY A 955 25.58 -33.42 39.79
C GLY A 955 26.60 -32.32 39.51
N LYS A 956 27.36 -32.47 38.42
CA LYS A 956 28.34 -31.47 37.97
C LYS A 956 27.71 -30.52 36.96
N ILE A 957 28.17 -29.27 36.92
CA ILE A 957 27.82 -28.35 35.83
C ILE A 957 28.39 -28.91 34.52
N PRO A 958 27.57 -29.20 33.50
CA PRO A 958 28.07 -29.86 32.31
C PRO A 958 29.02 -28.99 31.46
N PRO A 959 30.18 -29.51 31.02
CA PRO A 959 31.14 -28.75 30.21
C PRO A 959 30.58 -28.25 28.87
N TRP A 960 29.60 -28.96 28.30
CA TRP A 960 29.03 -28.60 27.00
C TRP A 960 28.28 -27.26 27.02
N ILE A 961 27.92 -26.70 28.17
CA ILE A 961 27.29 -25.37 28.28
C ILE A 961 28.15 -24.32 27.58
N GLY A 962 29.46 -24.34 27.85
CA GLY A 962 30.42 -23.38 27.31
C GLY A 962 30.47 -23.34 25.79
N GLY A 963 30.49 -24.51 25.16
CA GLY A 963 30.60 -24.63 23.70
C GLY A 963 29.26 -24.62 22.96
N SER A 964 28.15 -24.96 23.63
CA SER A 964 26.85 -25.17 22.97
C SER A 964 25.97 -23.91 22.95
N PHE A 965 26.22 -22.94 23.84
CA PHE A 965 25.40 -21.72 23.97
C PHE A 965 26.21 -20.44 23.69
N PRO A 966 26.58 -20.18 22.43
CA PRO A 966 27.44 -19.04 22.07
C PRO A 966 26.80 -17.66 22.32
N ARG A 967 25.48 -17.62 22.54
CA ARG A 967 24.70 -16.39 22.76
C ARG A 967 24.29 -16.20 24.23
N LEU A 968 24.72 -17.06 25.15
CA LEU A 968 24.30 -17.00 26.55
C LEU A 968 24.80 -15.72 27.24
N MET A 969 23.87 -15.00 27.85
CA MET A 969 24.06 -13.73 28.56
C MET A 969 23.85 -13.89 30.06
N VAL A 970 22.87 -14.70 30.48
CA VAL A 970 22.56 -14.97 31.89
C VAL A 970 22.61 -16.46 32.15
N LEU A 971 23.38 -16.86 33.16
CA LEU A 971 23.40 -18.21 33.72
C LEU A 971 23.22 -18.13 35.24
N ASN A 972 22.01 -18.43 35.71
CA ASN A 972 21.68 -18.48 37.12
C ASN A 972 21.39 -19.92 37.57
N LEU A 973 22.27 -20.47 38.41
CA LEU A 973 22.17 -21.81 39.00
C LEU A 973 22.16 -21.77 40.53
N ARG A 974 21.91 -20.60 41.12
CA ARG A 974 22.04 -20.37 42.56
C ARG A 974 21.14 -21.29 43.39
N SER A 975 21.52 -21.53 44.64
CA SER A 975 20.68 -22.27 45.61
C SER A 975 20.20 -23.62 45.07
N ASN A 976 21.17 -24.43 44.64
CA ASN A 976 20.99 -25.82 44.19
C ASN A 976 21.98 -26.73 44.96
N ILE A 977 22.13 -27.98 44.53
CA ILE A 977 23.08 -28.94 45.11
C ILE A 977 24.13 -29.40 44.08
N PHE A 978 24.53 -28.50 43.16
CA PHE A 978 25.61 -28.77 42.21
C PHE A 978 26.96 -28.94 42.94
N SER A 979 27.82 -29.79 42.40
CA SER A 979 29.10 -30.18 43.00
C SER A 979 30.20 -30.34 41.95
N GLY A 980 31.45 -30.52 42.41
CA GLY A 980 32.61 -30.59 41.53
C GLY A 980 33.21 -29.22 41.24
N SER A 981 34.16 -29.15 40.32
CA SER A 981 34.84 -27.90 39.95
C SER A 981 34.08 -27.11 38.89
N ILE A 982 34.25 -25.78 38.92
CA ILE A 982 33.85 -24.90 37.83
C ILE A 982 34.71 -25.27 36.61
N CYS A 983 34.08 -25.77 35.54
CA CYS A 983 34.78 -26.26 34.36
C CYS A 983 35.34 -25.11 33.52
N LEU A 984 36.48 -25.32 32.86
CA LEU A 984 37.17 -24.30 32.06
C LEU A 984 36.38 -23.95 30.79
N GLU A 985 35.56 -24.87 30.31
CA GLU A 985 34.71 -24.70 29.14
C GLU A 985 33.69 -23.57 29.34
N LEU A 986 33.23 -23.30 30.58
CA LEU A 986 32.34 -22.17 30.85
C LEU A 986 32.94 -20.83 30.39
N CYS A 987 34.26 -20.69 30.41
CA CYS A 987 34.95 -19.48 29.93
C CYS A 987 34.79 -19.24 28.42
N GLN A 988 34.19 -20.16 27.66
CA GLN A 988 33.87 -19.96 26.23
C GLN A 988 32.65 -19.04 26.01
N LEU A 989 31.87 -18.75 27.06
CA LEU A 989 30.67 -17.91 27.01
C LEU A 989 31.01 -16.41 26.91
N LYS A 990 31.48 -15.97 25.74
CA LYS A 990 31.93 -14.58 25.52
C LYS A 990 30.85 -13.51 25.77
N LYS A 991 29.58 -13.86 25.61
CA LYS A 991 28.43 -12.95 25.76
C LYS A 991 27.86 -12.90 27.19
N LEU A 992 28.43 -13.66 28.14
CA LEU A 992 27.93 -13.76 29.50
C LEU A 992 28.09 -12.43 30.26
N GLN A 993 27.03 -12.02 30.95
CA GLN A 993 26.93 -10.79 31.74
C GLN A 993 26.63 -11.11 33.22
N ILE A 994 25.84 -12.15 33.48
CA ILE A 994 25.50 -12.59 34.84
C ILE A 994 25.86 -14.06 34.98
N LEU A 995 26.71 -14.35 35.96
CA LEU A 995 27.04 -15.70 36.41
C LEU A 995 26.74 -15.81 37.90
N ASP A 996 25.68 -16.55 38.24
CA ASP A 996 25.33 -16.82 39.64
C ASP A 996 25.37 -18.33 39.89
N LEU A 997 26.42 -18.79 40.57
CA LEU A 997 26.60 -20.17 41.03
C LEU A 997 26.54 -20.26 42.56
N SER A 998 26.01 -19.23 43.21
CA SER A 998 26.05 -19.11 44.67
C SER A 998 25.23 -20.17 45.38
N SER A 999 25.54 -20.43 46.65
CA SER A 999 24.78 -21.38 47.50
C SER A 999 24.65 -22.77 46.87
N ASN A 1000 25.79 -23.35 46.48
CA ASN A 1000 25.91 -24.70 45.95
C ASN A 1000 26.99 -25.48 46.73
N ASN A 1001 27.38 -26.66 46.24
CA ASN A 1001 28.43 -27.51 46.82
C ASN A 1001 29.67 -27.57 45.89
N MET A 1002 29.95 -26.48 45.16
CA MET A 1002 31.07 -26.39 44.21
C MET A 1002 32.41 -26.35 44.94
N SER A 1003 33.44 -26.98 44.37
CA SER A 1003 34.77 -27.17 44.97
C SER A 1003 35.88 -26.86 43.97
N GLY A 1004 37.15 -26.91 44.38
CA GLY A 1004 38.27 -26.60 43.48
C GLY A 1004 38.51 -25.09 43.31
N THR A 1005 39.29 -24.71 42.31
CA THR A 1005 39.75 -23.32 42.14
C THR A 1005 38.86 -22.51 41.20
N ILE A 1006 38.85 -21.19 41.38
CA ILE A 1006 38.24 -20.26 40.42
C ILE A 1006 39.07 -20.26 39.12
N PRO A 1007 38.46 -20.47 37.94
CA PRO A 1007 39.18 -20.48 36.66
C PRO A 1007 39.91 -19.17 36.36
N ARG A 1008 41.15 -19.27 35.86
CA ARG A 1008 41.91 -18.08 35.40
C ARG A 1008 41.38 -17.50 34.08
N CYS A 1009 40.56 -18.25 33.35
CA CYS A 1009 40.02 -17.85 32.06
C CYS A 1009 38.78 -16.94 32.14
N LEU A 1010 38.38 -16.46 33.34
CA LEU A 1010 37.22 -15.57 33.49
C LEU A 1010 37.34 -14.28 32.68
N SER A 1011 38.56 -13.83 32.38
CA SER A 1011 38.82 -12.71 31.45
C SER A 1011 38.30 -12.94 30.03
N ASN A 1012 37.89 -14.16 29.65
CA ASN A 1012 37.28 -14.44 28.35
C ASN A 1012 35.81 -14.01 28.26
N PHE A 1013 35.18 -13.57 29.35
CA PHE A 1013 33.83 -13.00 29.33
C PHE A 1013 33.85 -11.56 28.77
N THR A 1014 34.06 -11.43 27.47
CA THR A 1014 34.27 -10.13 26.81
C THR A 1014 33.11 -9.14 27.03
N ALA A 1015 31.88 -9.62 27.18
CA ALA A 1015 30.73 -8.77 27.50
C ALA A 1015 30.82 -8.08 28.87
N MET A 1016 31.59 -8.61 29.82
CA MET A 1016 31.88 -7.96 31.11
C MET A 1016 33.07 -6.97 31.04
N ILE A 1017 33.70 -6.81 29.87
CA ILE A 1017 34.80 -5.87 29.60
C ILE A 1017 34.31 -4.65 28.80
N GLU A 1018 33.41 -4.84 27.84
CA GLU A 1018 32.89 -3.79 26.93
C GLU A 1018 31.65 -3.11 27.49
N LYS A 1019 31.45 -1.79 27.27
CA LYS A 1019 30.21 -1.10 27.65
C LYS A 1019 29.00 -1.71 26.92
N GLY A 1020 27.97 -2.10 27.68
CA GLY A 1020 26.81 -2.84 27.17
C GLY A 1020 25.64 -1.94 26.73
N SER A 1021 24.69 -2.52 25.99
CA SER A 1021 23.37 -1.92 25.74
C SER A 1021 22.52 -1.95 27.01
N LEU A 1022 21.54 -1.06 27.13
CA LEU A 1022 20.78 -0.86 28.36
C LEU A 1022 19.76 -1.98 28.66
N THR A 1023 19.24 -2.70 27.64
CA THR A 1023 18.21 -3.74 27.81
C THR A 1023 18.43 -4.97 26.92
N ILE A 1024 17.94 -6.12 27.39
CA ILE A 1024 17.91 -7.38 26.63
C ILE A 1024 16.45 -7.61 26.19
N VAL A 1025 16.18 -7.49 24.89
CA VAL A 1025 14.83 -7.67 24.33
C VAL A 1025 14.83 -8.73 23.25
N TYR A 1026 13.75 -9.48 23.22
CA TYR A 1026 13.51 -10.59 22.32
C TYR A 1026 12.35 -10.22 21.42
N ASN A 1027 12.65 -9.85 20.18
CA ASN A 1027 11.64 -9.56 19.15
C ASN A 1027 11.20 -10.85 18.48
N PHE A 1028 9.89 -11.05 18.35
CA PHE A 1028 9.32 -12.17 17.61
C PHE A 1028 8.04 -11.73 16.88
N SER A 1029 7.78 -12.36 15.74
CA SER A 1029 6.58 -12.14 14.93
C SER A 1029 5.57 -13.25 15.17
N LEU A 1030 4.30 -12.87 15.31
CA LEU A 1030 3.17 -13.79 15.36
C LEU A 1030 2.65 -14.00 13.91
N HIS A 1031 2.48 -15.25 13.49
CA HIS A 1031 2.03 -15.59 12.13
C HIS A 1031 0.51 -15.77 12.08
N ASN A 1032 -0.17 -15.12 11.13
CA ASN A 1032 -1.58 -15.42 10.87
C ASN A 1032 -1.98 -15.37 9.38
N SER A 1033 -1.25 -16.09 8.53
CA SER A 1033 -1.36 -16.07 7.04
C SER A 1033 -0.50 -14.94 6.40
N PRO A 1034 -0.20 -14.98 5.08
CA PRO A 1034 0.95 -14.28 4.49
C PRO A 1034 0.78 -12.75 4.31
N MET A 1035 -0.25 -12.11 4.87
CA MET A 1035 -0.55 -10.69 4.64
C MET A 1035 -0.45 -9.77 5.87
N TRP A 1036 -0.14 -10.26 7.07
CA TRP A 1036 -0.02 -9.41 8.26
C TRP A 1036 0.91 -10.00 9.32
N TYR A 1037 1.83 -9.16 9.83
CA TYR A 1037 2.82 -9.50 10.86
C TYR A 1037 2.57 -8.67 12.11
N ILE A 1038 2.34 -9.31 13.27
CA ILE A 1038 2.34 -8.60 14.55
C ILE A 1038 3.72 -8.77 15.18
N HIS A 1039 4.51 -7.70 15.22
CA HIS A 1039 5.80 -7.66 15.91
C HIS A 1039 5.57 -7.41 17.40
N ARG A 1040 6.08 -8.31 18.26
CA ARG A 1040 6.10 -8.09 19.71
C ARG A 1040 7.51 -8.27 20.28
N ALA A 1041 7.75 -7.58 21.39
CA ALA A 1041 8.99 -7.56 22.12
C ALA A 1041 8.75 -8.10 23.53
N TYR A 1042 9.52 -9.11 23.96
CA TYR A 1042 9.57 -9.55 25.35
C TYR A 1042 10.81 -8.96 26.03
N VAL A 1043 10.61 -8.32 27.19
CA VAL A 1043 11.69 -7.79 28.03
C VAL A 1043 11.89 -8.74 29.20
N ASP A 1044 13.06 -9.36 29.26
CA ASP A 1044 13.36 -10.38 30.26
C ASP A 1044 13.72 -9.76 31.63
N SER A 1045 13.61 -10.55 32.69
CA SER A 1045 13.79 -10.11 34.07
C SER A 1045 14.65 -11.08 34.88
N GLU A 1046 15.55 -10.59 35.73
CA GLU A 1046 16.38 -11.43 36.60
C GLU A 1046 16.40 -10.92 38.05
N LEU A 1047 16.42 -11.83 39.03
CA LEU A 1047 16.58 -11.49 40.45
C LEU A 1047 18.05 -11.55 40.83
N VAL A 1048 18.73 -10.41 40.78
CA VAL A 1048 20.15 -10.32 41.18
C VAL A 1048 20.24 -9.91 42.64
N LYS A 1049 21.14 -10.57 43.38
CA LYS A 1049 21.45 -10.16 44.74
C LYS A 1049 22.31 -8.90 44.71
N TRP A 1050 21.76 -7.79 45.21
CA TRP A 1050 22.39 -6.48 45.24
C TRP A 1050 22.39 -5.94 46.68
N LYS A 1051 23.55 -5.53 47.19
CA LYS A 1051 23.71 -4.98 48.56
C LYS A 1051 23.03 -5.83 49.66
N GLY A 1052 23.12 -7.16 49.53
CA GLY A 1052 22.56 -8.11 50.49
C GLY A 1052 21.04 -8.37 50.38
N ARG A 1053 20.33 -7.76 49.42
CA ARG A 1053 18.91 -8.01 49.12
C ARG A 1053 18.73 -8.47 47.67
N GLU A 1054 17.65 -9.16 47.34
CA GLU A 1054 17.32 -9.52 45.95
C GLU A 1054 16.55 -8.37 45.30
N PHE A 1055 16.94 -7.99 44.08
CA PHE A 1055 16.24 -6.99 43.27
C PHE A 1055 15.97 -7.57 41.88
N GLU A 1056 14.76 -7.30 41.37
CA GLU A 1056 14.36 -7.68 40.03
C GLU A 1056 14.79 -6.59 39.04
N TYR A 1057 15.58 -6.96 38.04
CA TYR A 1057 16.03 -6.07 36.98
C TYR A 1057 15.33 -6.44 35.67
N LYS A 1058 14.53 -5.51 35.13
CA LYS A 1058 13.85 -5.61 33.82
C LYS A 1058 14.52 -4.71 32.77
N ASN A 1059 14.04 -3.48 32.64
CA ASN A 1059 14.46 -2.49 31.63
C ASN A 1059 15.93 -2.03 31.73
N THR A 1060 16.65 -2.42 32.78
CA THR A 1060 18.08 -2.11 32.97
C THR A 1060 18.95 -3.35 33.06
N LEU A 1061 18.41 -4.54 32.77
CA LEU A 1061 19.11 -5.80 32.92
C LEU A 1061 20.41 -5.85 32.10
N GLY A 1062 20.44 -5.22 30.91
CA GLY A 1062 21.64 -5.17 30.06
C GLY A 1062 22.82 -4.40 30.66
N LEU A 1063 22.59 -3.60 31.70
CA LEU A 1063 23.62 -2.90 32.46
C LEU A 1063 24.19 -3.73 33.62
N VAL A 1064 23.51 -4.80 34.04
CA VAL A 1064 23.88 -5.57 35.23
C VAL A 1064 24.93 -6.62 34.86
N LYS A 1065 26.17 -6.39 35.31
CA LYS A 1065 27.28 -7.33 35.15
C LYS A 1065 27.73 -7.84 36.50
N SER A 1066 27.50 -9.13 36.77
CA SER A 1066 27.62 -9.70 38.11
C SER A 1066 28.23 -11.10 38.08
N ILE A 1067 29.12 -11.35 39.03
CA ILE A 1067 29.62 -12.70 39.33
C ILE A 1067 29.38 -12.98 40.82
N ASP A 1068 28.54 -13.98 41.10
CA ASP A 1068 28.32 -14.48 42.46
C ASP A 1068 28.69 -15.98 42.53
N LEU A 1069 29.77 -16.27 43.25
CA LEU A 1069 30.23 -17.64 43.55
C LEU A 1069 30.16 -17.94 45.05
N SER A 1070 29.43 -17.13 45.81
CA SER A 1070 29.42 -17.19 47.26
C SER A 1070 28.81 -18.48 47.81
N SER A 1071 29.10 -18.79 49.08
CA SER A 1071 28.51 -19.95 49.79
C SER A 1071 28.74 -21.27 49.06
N ASN A 1072 30.01 -21.56 48.76
CA ASN A 1072 30.47 -22.80 48.13
C ASN A 1072 31.69 -23.35 48.91
N LYS A 1073 32.41 -24.31 48.34
CA LYS A 1073 33.65 -24.92 48.87
C LYS A 1073 34.86 -24.61 47.98
N LEU A 1074 34.87 -23.46 47.31
CA LEU A 1074 35.96 -23.06 46.42
C LEU A 1074 37.23 -22.78 47.22
N MET A 1075 38.39 -23.11 46.66
CA MET A 1075 39.71 -23.01 47.31
C MET A 1075 40.76 -22.43 46.37
N GLY A 1076 41.96 -22.16 46.88
CA GLY A 1076 43.03 -21.52 46.11
C GLY A 1076 42.87 -19.99 46.04
N GLU A 1077 43.68 -19.36 45.18
CA GLU A 1077 43.76 -17.90 45.10
C GLU A 1077 42.66 -17.28 44.23
N ILE A 1078 42.34 -16.00 44.49
CA ILE A 1078 41.53 -15.19 43.59
C ILE A 1078 42.35 -14.88 42.33
N PRO A 1079 41.94 -15.32 41.12
CA PRO A 1079 42.67 -15.05 39.90
C PRO A 1079 42.79 -13.56 39.60
N LYS A 1080 44.00 -13.09 39.29
CA LYS A 1080 44.22 -11.69 38.88
C LYS A 1080 43.44 -11.33 37.62
N GLU A 1081 43.13 -12.31 36.78
CA GLU A 1081 42.37 -12.13 35.54
C GLU A 1081 40.95 -11.58 35.79
N VAL A 1082 40.38 -11.75 36.99
CA VAL A 1082 39.08 -11.16 37.36
C VAL A 1082 39.13 -9.63 37.33
N THR A 1083 40.29 -9.02 37.60
CA THR A 1083 40.42 -7.55 37.61
C THR A 1083 40.42 -6.93 36.20
N THR A 1084 40.43 -7.77 35.15
CA THR A 1084 40.30 -7.33 33.75
C THR A 1084 38.85 -7.11 33.30
N LEU A 1085 37.87 -7.51 34.12
CA LEU A 1085 36.44 -7.35 33.83
C LEU A 1085 35.98 -5.93 34.18
N LEU A 1086 36.47 -4.94 33.43
CA LEU A 1086 36.40 -3.51 33.78
C LEU A 1086 34.99 -2.97 34.02
N GLU A 1087 33.98 -3.59 33.41
CA GLU A 1087 32.59 -3.16 33.52
C GLU A 1087 31.80 -3.99 34.55
N LEU A 1088 32.46 -4.84 35.34
CA LEU A 1088 31.82 -5.60 36.41
C LEU A 1088 31.29 -4.68 37.50
N VAL A 1089 30.03 -4.87 37.90
CA VAL A 1089 29.34 -4.01 38.87
C VAL A 1089 29.18 -4.69 40.22
N SER A 1090 29.08 -6.03 40.26
CA SER A 1090 28.97 -6.81 41.49
C SER A 1090 29.90 -8.04 41.46
N LEU A 1091 30.65 -8.23 42.54
CA LEU A 1091 31.54 -9.38 42.74
C LEU A 1091 31.36 -9.95 44.15
N ASN A 1092 30.87 -11.18 44.24
CA ASN A 1092 30.70 -11.87 45.52
C ASN A 1092 31.38 -13.25 45.52
N PHE A 1093 32.45 -13.39 46.29
CA PHE A 1093 33.18 -14.64 46.52
C PHE A 1093 33.13 -15.09 47.97
N SER A 1094 32.24 -14.51 48.77
CA SER A 1094 32.15 -14.76 50.21
C SER A 1094 31.82 -16.21 50.56
N ARG A 1095 32.09 -16.61 51.82
CA ARG A 1095 31.72 -17.94 52.35
C ARG A 1095 32.26 -19.08 51.50
N ASN A 1096 33.56 -19.04 51.23
CA ASN A 1096 34.32 -20.07 50.55
C ASN A 1096 35.58 -20.40 51.38
N ASN A 1097 36.52 -21.15 50.79
CA ASN A 1097 37.79 -21.52 51.40
C ASN A 1097 38.98 -20.93 50.60
N LEU A 1098 38.81 -19.74 50.05
CA LEU A 1098 39.80 -19.05 49.22
C LEU A 1098 40.98 -18.56 50.06
N THR A 1099 42.19 -18.68 49.53
CA THR A 1099 43.47 -18.36 50.18
C THR A 1099 44.25 -17.31 49.37
N GLY A 1100 45.43 -16.92 49.81
CA GLY A 1100 46.30 -16.00 49.07
C GLY A 1100 45.89 -14.53 49.20
N LEU A 1101 46.47 -13.69 48.34
CA LEU A 1101 46.32 -12.23 48.40
C LEU A 1101 45.08 -11.75 47.63
N ILE A 1102 44.49 -10.64 48.05
CA ILE A 1102 43.59 -9.87 47.19
C ILE A 1102 44.42 -9.27 46.04
N PRO A 1103 44.04 -9.44 44.75
CA PRO A 1103 44.83 -8.95 43.63
C PRO A 1103 45.16 -7.45 43.74
N THR A 1104 46.43 -7.09 43.57
CA THR A 1104 46.88 -5.70 43.71
C THR A 1104 46.30 -4.75 42.65
N THR A 1105 45.76 -5.29 41.55
CA THR A 1105 45.09 -4.54 40.48
C THR A 1105 43.56 -4.42 40.66
N ILE A 1106 43.00 -4.83 41.80
CA ILE A 1106 41.54 -4.78 42.04
C ILE A 1106 40.94 -3.38 41.82
N GLY A 1107 41.72 -2.32 42.07
CA GLY A 1107 41.35 -0.94 41.79
C GLY A 1107 41.02 -0.59 40.34
N GLN A 1108 41.34 -1.47 39.37
CA GLN A 1108 40.98 -1.29 37.96
C GLN A 1108 39.47 -1.42 37.70
N LEU A 1109 38.73 -2.09 38.60
CA LEU A 1109 37.29 -2.29 38.49
C LEU A 1109 36.52 -1.02 38.89
N LYS A 1110 36.65 0.06 38.10
CA LYS A 1110 36.03 1.37 38.39
C LYS A 1110 34.50 1.34 38.38
N SER A 1111 33.89 0.35 37.73
CA SER A 1111 32.44 0.16 37.70
C SER A 1111 31.88 -0.60 38.91
N LEU A 1112 32.73 -1.15 39.79
CA LEU A 1112 32.31 -2.01 40.89
C LEU A 1112 31.57 -1.24 41.99
N ASP A 1113 30.34 -1.65 42.26
CA ASP A 1113 29.48 -1.11 43.34
C ASP A 1113 29.49 -2.01 44.58
N VAL A 1114 29.53 -3.33 44.37
CA VAL A 1114 29.45 -4.35 45.43
C VAL A 1114 30.68 -5.27 45.38
N LEU A 1115 31.41 -5.36 46.50
CA LEU A 1115 32.50 -6.30 46.70
C LEU A 1115 32.34 -7.04 48.03
N ASP A 1116 32.15 -8.35 47.96
CA ASP A 1116 32.04 -9.21 49.16
C ASP A 1116 33.01 -10.39 49.04
N LEU A 1117 34.06 -10.34 49.85
CA LEU A 1117 35.11 -11.37 49.98
C LEU A 1117 35.11 -12.00 51.37
N SER A 1118 34.08 -11.72 52.17
CA SER A 1118 34.01 -12.09 53.58
C SER A 1118 34.01 -13.61 53.79
N ARG A 1119 34.39 -14.07 54.98
CA ARG A 1119 34.35 -15.49 55.40
C ARG A 1119 35.13 -16.40 54.43
N ASN A 1120 36.40 -16.09 54.26
CA ASN A 1120 37.39 -16.86 53.49
C ASN A 1120 38.68 -17.01 54.32
N GLN A 1121 39.78 -17.43 53.69
CA GLN A 1121 41.12 -17.57 54.30
C GLN A 1121 42.14 -16.64 53.63
N LEU A 1122 41.70 -15.46 53.14
CA LEU A 1122 42.57 -14.51 52.45
C LEU A 1122 43.61 -13.90 53.41
N ILE A 1123 44.81 -13.68 52.91
CA ILE A 1123 45.97 -13.21 53.68
C ILE A 1123 46.57 -11.94 53.07
N GLY A 1124 47.49 -11.30 53.80
CA GLY A 1124 48.22 -10.12 53.35
C GLY A 1124 47.48 -8.80 53.55
N GLU A 1125 48.06 -7.72 53.04
CA GLU A 1125 47.52 -6.37 53.17
C GLU A 1125 46.32 -6.14 52.23
N ILE A 1126 45.39 -5.29 52.63
CA ILE A 1126 44.36 -4.76 51.73
C ILE A 1126 45.07 -3.87 50.69
N PRO A 1127 44.99 -4.16 49.38
CA PRO A 1127 45.69 -3.40 48.36
C PRO A 1127 45.29 -1.92 48.37
N THR A 1128 46.27 -1.02 48.26
CA THR A 1128 46.01 0.42 48.18
C THR A 1128 45.15 0.80 46.97
N SER A 1129 45.26 0.07 45.86
CA SER A 1129 44.42 0.29 44.67
C SER A 1129 42.92 0.11 44.95
N LEU A 1130 42.52 -0.64 45.98
CA LEU A 1130 41.12 -0.76 46.37
C LEU A 1130 40.51 0.59 46.79
N SER A 1131 41.35 1.50 47.31
CA SER A 1131 40.92 2.87 47.67
C SER A 1131 40.60 3.75 46.45
N GLU A 1132 41.00 3.32 45.25
CA GLU A 1132 40.76 4.05 44.00
C GLU A 1132 39.40 3.71 43.35
N ILE A 1133 38.62 2.80 43.94
CA ILE A 1133 37.26 2.49 43.48
C ILE A 1133 36.29 3.45 44.18
N ASP A 1134 35.92 4.51 43.48
CA ASP A 1134 35.10 5.61 43.99
C ASP A 1134 33.59 5.30 44.02
N ARG A 1135 33.12 4.36 43.21
CA ARG A 1135 31.71 3.91 43.12
C ARG A 1135 31.32 2.83 44.11
N LEU A 1136 32.26 2.27 44.87
CA LEU A 1136 32.01 1.17 45.79
C LEU A 1136 31.07 1.64 46.91
N SER A 1137 29.87 1.07 46.99
CA SER A 1137 28.89 1.40 48.05
C SER A 1137 28.62 0.25 49.00
N THR A 1138 29.13 -0.95 48.71
CA THR A 1138 29.06 -2.10 49.61
C THR A 1138 30.39 -2.85 49.59
N LEU A 1139 30.98 -2.98 50.77
CA LEU A 1139 32.21 -3.71 50.98
C LEU A 1139 32.08 -4.63 52.20
N ASP A 1140 32.46 -5.89 52.04
CA ASP A 1140 32.64 -6.81 53.15
C ASP A 1140 33.91 -7.66 52.96
N LEU A 1141 34.89 -7.46 53.83
CA LEU A 1141 36.16 -8.18 53.92
C LEU A 1141 36.27 -8.95 55.25
N SER A 1142 35.18 -9.03 56.01
CA SER A 1142 35.19 -9.58 57.36
C SER A 1142 35.56 -11.07 57.37
N ASN A 1143 36.02 -11.57 58.52
CA ASN A 1143 36.30 -12.99 58.74
C ASN A 1143 37.26 -13.58 57.71
N ASN A 1144 38.44 -12.97 57.59
CA ASN A 1144 39.59 -13.44 56.82
C ASN A 1144 40.85 -13.43 57.71
N ASN A 1145 42.04 -13.53 57.11
CA ASN A 1145 43.32 -13.40 57.80
C ASN A 1145 44.16 -12.23 57.23
N LEU A 1146 43.48 -11.13 56.88
CA LEU A 1146 44.10 -9.91 56.36
C LEU A 1146 44.89 -9.19 57.46
N SER A 1147 45.95 -8.50 57.04
CA SER A 1147 46.92 -7.84 57.91
C SER A 1147 47.22 -6.40 57.49
N GLY A 1148 47.96 -5.66 58.31
CA GLY A 1148 48.43 -4.32 57.97
C GLY A 1148 47.40 -3.22 58.20
N LYS A 1149 47.71 -2.02 57.71
CA LYS A 1149 46.88 -0.82 57.88
C LYS A 1149 45.83 -0.74 56.78
N ILE A 1150 44.57 -0.46 57.14
CA ILE A 1150 43.51 -0.19 56.14
C ILE A 1150 43.93 1.04 55.30
N PRO A 1151 44.01 0.93 53.96
CA PRO A 1151 44.37 2.04 53.09
C PRO A 1151 43.44 3.25 53.26
N ARG A 1152 44.01 4.46 53.18
CA ARG A 1152 43.23 5.71 53.23
C ARG A 1152 42.61 6.00 51.86
N GLY A 1153 41.30 6.16 51.82
CA GLY A 1153 40.51 6.52 50.64
C GLY A 1153 39.12 6.99 51.06
N THR A 1154 38.48 7.82 50.24
CA THR A 1154 37.18 8.44 50.56
C THR A 1154 36.10 7.41 50.91
N GLN A 1155 36.04 6.29 50.19
CA GLN A 1155 35.03 5.24 50.42
C GLN A 1155 35.39 4.29 51.58
N LEU A 1156 36.64 3.83 51.70
CA LEU A 1156 37.02 2.78 52.67
C LEU A 1156 36.82 3.18 54.14
N GLN A 1157 36.98 4.47 54.47
CA GLN A 1157 36.72 4.95 55.83
C GLN A 1157 35.24 5.21 56.13
N SER A 1158 34.37 5.20 55.12
CA SER A 1158 32.92 5.41 55.30
C SER A 1158 32.18 4.13 55.71
N PHE A 1159 32.77 2.95 55.50
CA PHE A 1159 32.16 1.67 55.85
C PHE A 1159 32.25 1.36 57.34
N ASN A 1160 31.28 0.59 57.84
CA ASN A 1160 31.20 0.18 59.25
C ASN A 1160 32.38 -0.76 59.62
N THR A 1161 32.76 -0.78 60.91
CA THR A 1161 33.78 -1.71 61.45
C THR A 1161 33.49 -3.15 61.11
N SER A 1162 32.20 -3.53 61.05
CA SER A 1162 31.76 -4.88 60.71
C SER A 1162 32.31 -5.40 59.38
N ALA A 1163 32.54 -4.52 58.39
CA ALA A 1163 33.11 -4.89 57.08
C ALA A 1163 34.56 -5.37 57.15
N TYR A 1164 35.25 -5.15 58.28
CA TYR A 1164 36.67 -5.47 58.45
C TYR A 1164 36.91 -6.43 59.63
N GLU A 1165 35.90 -6.68 60.46
CA GLU A 1165 35.97 -7.48 61.67
C GLU A 1165 36.36 -8.94 61.40
N GLY A 1166 36.87 -9.64 62.42
CA GLY A 1166 37.32 -11.03 62.26
C GLY A 1166 38.65 -11.20 61.51
N ASN A 1167 39.40 -10.12 61.25
CA ASN A 1167 40.77 -10.13 60.74
C ASN A 1167 41.76 -9.78 61.88
N PRO A 1168 42.48 -10.76 62.47
CA PRO A 1168 43.19 -10.55 63.74
C PRO A 1168 44.35 -9.55 63.68
N THR A 1169 44.96 -9.32 62.52
CA THR A 1169 46.18 -8.49 62.40
C THR A 1169 45.95 -7.18 61.63
N LEU A 1170 44.72 -6.90 61.22
CA LEU A 1170 44.30 -5.68 60.55
C LEU A 1170 44.14 -4.52 61.55
N CYS A 1171 44.50 -3.29 61.18
CA CYS A 1171 44.46 -2.11 62.05
C CYS A 1171 44.20 -0.81 61.27
N GLY A 1172 43.83 0.27 61.96
CA GLY A 1172 43.53 1.58 61.38
C GLY A 1172 42.04 1.82 61.10
N LEU A 1173 41.64 3.09 60.97
CA LEU A 1173 40.24 3.48 60.79
C LEU A 1173 39.62 2.81 59.54
N PRO A 1174 38.39 2.27 59.64
CA PRO A 1174 37.40 2.49 60.71
C PRO A 1174 37.57 1.62 61.97
N LEU A 1175 38.47 0.63 61.99
CA LEU A 1175 38.73 -0.18 63.19
C LEU A 1175 39.36 0.68 64.30
N LEU A 1176 38.84 0.57 65.53
CA LEU A 1176 39.41 1.24 66.72
C LEU A 1176 40.79 0.69 67.12
N LYS A 1177 41.22 -0.42 66.51
CA LYS A 1177 42.53 -1.04 66.70
C LYS A 1177 43.63 -0.19 66.06
N LYS A 1178 44.43 0.48 66.90
CA LYS A 1178 45.58 1.32 66.48
C LYS A 1178 46.73 0.48 65.91
N CYS A 1179 47.38 0.95 64.85
CA CYS A 1179 48.54 0.28 64.25
C CYS A 1179 49.81 0.54 65.09
N GLN A 1180 50.80 -0.37 65.05
CA GLN A 1180 52.01 -0.30 65.90
C GLN A 1180 52.92 0.93 65.68
N GLY A 1181 52.58 1.84 64.75
CA GLY A 1181 53.21 3.16 64.59
C GLY A 1181 52.52 4.32 65.33
N ASP A 1182 51.30 4.14 65.86
CA ASP A 1182 50.51 5.21 66.50
C ASP A 1182 50.75 5.32 68.03
N ARG A 1183 51.64 4.49 68.61
CA ARG A 1183 51.92 4.43 70.06
C ARG A 1183 52.72 5.62 70.61
N ALA A 1184 53.16 6.57 69.78
CA ALA A 1184 54.00 7.68 70.21
C ALA A 1184 53.24 8.95 70.66
N LYS A 1185 51.89 8.97 70.62
CA LYS A 1185 51.13 10.14 71.10
C LYS A 1185 49.99 9.76 72.04
N GLU A 1186 50.29 9.98 73.32
CA GLU A 1186 49.41 10.35 74.43
C GLU A 1186 48.53 9.28 75.08
N ALA A 1187 49.06 8.79 76.19
CA ALA A 1187 48.35 8.25 77.33
C ALA A 1187 47.97 9.40 78.29
N SER A 1188 46.72 9.46 78.75
CA SER A 1188 46.38 9.61 80.19
C SER A 1188 44.86 9.63 80.43
N ASN A 1189 44.47 8.88 81.47
CA ASN A 1189 43.32 9.02 82.38
C ASN A 1189 41.93 8.42 82.07
N THR A 1190 41.79 7.16 82.53
CA THR A 1190 40.83 6.58 83.53
C THR A 1190 39.50 7.28 83.92
N TYR A 1191 38.40 6.51 83.73
CA TYR A 1191 37.26 6.17 84.61
C TYR A 1191 36.61 7.21 85.54
N SER A 1192 35.38 7.64 85.20
CA SER A 1192 34.12 7.28 85.90
C SER A 1192 32.93 7.71 85.01
N HIS A 1193 31.91 6.84 84.91
CA HIS A 1193 30.68 7.09 84.15
C HIS A 1193 29.76 7.98 85.01
N GLU A 1194 29.55 9.22 84.60
CA GLU A 1194 28.26 9.91 84.69
C GLU A 1194 28.28 11.10 83.74
N ASP A 1195 27.17 11.25 83.03
CA ASP A 1195 26.97 12.17 81.92
C ASP A 1195 27.33 13.62 82.29
N ASN A 1196 28.20 14.22 81.47
CA ASN A 1196 28.17 15.62 81.02
C ASN A 1196 29.56 16.02 80.53
N ILE A 1197 29.78 15.97 79.20
CA ILE A 1197 30.73 16.87 78.55
C ILE A 1197 29.94 17.75 77.59
N GLN A 1198 29.83 18.98 78.06
CA GLN A 1198 29.49 20.18 77.35
C GLN A 1198 30.43 20.37 76.16
N GLN A 1199 29.81 20.62 75.00
CA GLN A 1199 30.27 21.46 73.91
C GLN A 1199 31.78 21.50 73.64
N ASP A 1200 32.17 20.90 72.51
CA ASP A 1200 33.16 21.55 71.65
C ASP A 1200 32.48 21.89 70.31
N GLY A 1201 31.75 23.00 70.35
CA GLY A 1201 32.00 24.19 69.52
C GLY A 1201 32.05 24.10 67.99
N ASN A 1202 32.15 22.94 67.34
CA ASN A 1202 32.27 22.86 65.90
C ASN A 1202 31.08 22.18 65.23
N ASP A 1203 30.39 21.25 65.87
CA ASP A 1203 29.18 20.67 65.27
C ASP A 1203 27.97 21.59 65.43
N LEU A 1204 27.84 22.30 66.57
CA LEU A 1204 26.78 23.30 66.69
C LEU A 1204 27.04 24.48 65.76
N TRP A 1205 28.28 24.96 65.61
CA TRP A 1205 28.58 25.97 64.60
C TRP A 1205 28.55 25.41 63.19
N PHE A 1206 28.80 24.13 62.92
CA PHE A 1206 28.61 23.53 61.59
C PHE A 1206 27.13 23.39 61.25
N TYR A 1207 26.28 22.92 62.17
CA TYR A 1207 24.83 22.86 61.98
C TYR A 1207 24.19 24.26 62.00
N VAL A 1208 24.67 25.19 62.82
CA VAL A 1208 24.23 26.60 62.81
C VAL A 1208 24.78 27.33 61.59
N SER A 1209 25.97 27.03 61.07
CA SER A 1209 26.51 27.59 59.81
C SER A 1209 25.90 26.94 58.59
N ILE A 1210 25.50 25.67 58.65
CA ILE A 1210 24.68 25.03 57.62
C ILE A 1210 23.28 25.61 57.68
N THR A 1211 22.71 25.87 58.85
CA THR A 1211 21.36 26.42 58.98
C THR A 1211 21.34 27.91 58.62
N PHE A 1212 22.27 28.73 59.10
CA PHE A 1212 22.43 30.12 58.68
C PHE A 1212 22.95 30.23 57.25
N GLY A 1213 23.84 29.36 56.79
CA GLY A 1213 24.31 29.30 55.41
C GLY A 1213 23.21 28.85 54.45
N PHE A 1214 22.32 27.96 54.89
CA PHE A 1214 21.11 27.59 54.17
C PHE A 1214 20.10 28.73 54.20
N ILE A 1215 19.86 29.40 55.34
CA ILE A 1215 18.94 30.55 55.41
C ILE A 1215 19.47 31.73 54.59
N VAL A 1216 20.74 32.10 54.71
CA VAL A 1216 21.39 33.19 53.96
C VAL A 1216 21.56 32.81 52.49
N GLY A 1217 21.84 31.55 52.16
CA GLY A 1217 21.89 31.04 50.78
C GLY A 1217 20.51 30.98 50.14
N PHE A 1218 19.51 30.46 50.86
CA PHE A 1218 18.11 30.38 50.43
C PHE A 1218 17.51 31.77 50.27
N TRP A 1219 17.67 32.69 51.21
CA TRP A 1219 17.19 34.07 51.08
C TRP A 1219 18.09 34.97 50.23
N GLY A 1220 19.38 34.67 50.10
CA GLY A 1220 20.28 35.34 49.17
C GLY A 1220 19.90 35.05 47.72
N VAL A 1221 19.48 33.82 47.42
CA VAL A 1221 18.97 33.42 46.10
C VAL A 1221 17.48 33.78 45.95
N CYS A 1222 16.59 33.26 46.80
CA CYS A 1222 15.15 33.54 46.69
C CYS A 1222 14.79 35.02 46.92
N GLY A 1223 15.48 35.71 47.83
CA GLY A 1223 15.27 37.14 48.07
C GLY A 1223 15.77 38.02 46.92
N THR A 1224 16.91 37.71 46.29
CA THR A 1224 17.35 38.43 45.07
C THR A 1224 16.44 38.15 43.87
N LEU A 1225 15.88 36.94 43.77
CA LEU A 1225 14.86 36.60 42.77
C LEU A 1225 13.53 37.32 43.02
N VAL A 1226 13.12 37.54 44.27
CA VAL A 1226 11.90 38.30 44.58
C VAL A 1226 12.09 39.81 44.34
N LEU A 1227 13.29 40.34 44.56
CA LEU A 1227 13.58 41.79 44.47
C LEU A 1227 14.12 42.25 43.10
N ASN A 1228 14.72 41.36 42.29
CA ASN A 1228 15.26 41.69 40.96
C ASN A 1228 14.60 40.85 39.85
N ASN A 1229 13.66 41.48 39.15
CA ASN A 1229 12.80 40.82 38.14
C ASN A 1229 13.57 40.15 36.99
N SER A 1230 14.71 40.70 36.54
CA SER A 1230 15.49 40.09 35.45
C SER A 1230 16.18 38.81 35.90
N TRP A 1231 16.74 38.78 37.11
CA TRP A 1231 17.43 37.58 37.62
C TRP A 1231 16.42 36.48 37.98
N ARG A 1232 15.20 36.84 38.40
CA ARG A 1232 14.07 35.89 38.53
C ARG A 1232 13.79 35.14 37.23
N TYR A 1233 13.67 35.89 36.15
CA TYR A 1233 13.35 35.33 34.84
C TYR A 1233 14.48 34.44 34.33
N SER A 1234 15.74 34.86 34.47
CA SER A 1234 16.90 34.07 34.05
C SER A 1234 17.14 32.83 34.91
N TYR A 1235 16.93 32.87 36.22
CA TYR A 1235 17.13 31.71 37.10
C TYR A 1235 16.04 30.65 36.94
N PHE A 1236 14.77 31.03 36.79
CA PHE A 1236 13.71 30.06 36.45
C PHE A 1236 13.83 29.56 35.00
N GLN A 1237 14.34 30.38 34.06
CA GLN A 1237 14.76 29.88 32.74
C GLN A 1237 15.92 28.89 32.83
N PHE A 1238 16.89 29.11 33.72
CA PHE A 1238 18.03 28.19 33.92
C PHE A 1238 17.62 26.89 34.60
N LEU A 1239 16.76 26.93 35.63
CA LEU A 1239 16.21 25.73 36.26
C LEU A 1239 15.26 24.97 35.33
N ASN A 1240 14.46 25.65 34.50
CA ASN A 1240 13.74 24.98 33.42
C ASN A 1240 14.72 24.42 32.39
N LYS A 1241 15.77 25.12 32.00
CA LYS A 1241 16.81 24.55 31.12
C LYS A 1241 17.55 23.37 31.73
N ILE A 1242 17.77 23.32 33.05
CA ILE A 1242 18.38 22.16 33.72
C ILE A 1242 17.37 21.02 33.88
N LYS A 1243 16.09 21.30 34.18
CA LYS A 1243 15.01 20.31 34.22
C LYS A 1243 14.74 19.74 32.83
N ASP A 1244 14.74 20.60 31.82
CA ASP A 1244 14.64 20.26 30.40
C ASP A 1244 15.93 19.56 29.98
N TRP A 1245 17.13 19.95 30.42
CA TRP A 1245 18.35 19.22 30.09
C TRP A 1245 18.41 17.85 30.78
N PHE A 1246 17.94 17.69 32.02
CA PHE A 1246 17.88 16.40 32.70
C PHE A 1246 16.75 15.54 32.12
N TYR A 1247 15.59 16.12 31.77
CA TYR A 1247 14.48 15.44 31.09
C TYR A 1247 14.86 15.06 29.66
N VAL A 1248 15.50 15.96 28.91
CA VAL A 1248 16.04 15.75 27.57
C VAL A 1248 17.24 14.81 27.61
N THR A 1249 18.08 14.79 28.64
CA THR A 1249 19.17 13.79 28.76
C THR A 1249 18.63 12.42 29.19
N THR A 1250 17.54 12.36 29.97
CA THR A 1250 16.81 11.12 30.30
C THR A 1250 15.96 10.64 29.12
N ILE A 1251 15.34 11.52 28.32
CA ILE A 1251 14.60 11.22 27.07
C ILE A 1251 15.58 10.89 25.95
N ILE A 1252 16.74 11.56 25.83
CA ILE A 1252 17.81 11.22 24.88
C ILE A 1252 18.46 9.89 25.25
N ASN A 1253 18.61 9.57 26.55
CA ASN A 1253 19.07 8.25 27.00
C ASN A 1253 17.95 7.20 27.07
N ILE A 1254 16.65 7.53 26.90
CA ILE A 1254 15.52 6.62 26.60
C ILE A 1254 15.36 6.45 25.07
N ALA A 1255 15.65 7.47 24.27
CA ALA A 1255 15.60 7.50 22.80
C ALA A 1255 16.89 6.95 22.16
N ARG A 1256 18.04 6.93 22.84
CA ARG A 1256 19.21 6.09 22.53
C ARG A 1256 19.04 4.65 23.03
N LEU A 1257 18.07 4.41 23.92
CA LEU A 1257 17.63 3.10 24.44
C LEU A 1257 16.56 2.47 23.55
N GLN A 1258 15.67 3.25 22.90
CA GLN A 1258 14.75 2.84 21.82
C GLN A 1258 15.43 2.83 20.42
N ARG A 1259 16.39 3.73 20.12
CA ARG A 1259 17.29 3.60 18.93
C ARG A 1259 18.33 2.47 19.05
N GLY A 1260 18.36 1.75 20.17
CA GLY A 1260 19.07 0.49 20.39
C GLY A 1260 18.16 -0.70 20.73
N LEU A 1261 16.82 -0.49 20.77
CA LEU A 1261 15.71 -1.44 21.02
C LEU A 1261 14.43 -1.10 20.23
N GLN A 1262 14.50 -0.92 18.93
CA GLN A 1262 15.49 -1.48 18.02
C GLN A 1262 14.93 -1.19 16.61
N ARG A 1263 15.69 -1.09 15.53
CA ARG A 1263 16.56 -2.15 14.99
C ARG A 1263 16.00 -3.58 15.08
#